data_AF-A0A9Q0LW19-F1
#
_entry.id   AF-A0A9Q0LW19-F1
#
_cell.length_a   1.000
_cell.length_b   1.000
_cell.length_c   1.000
_cell.angle_alpha   90.00
_cell.angle_beta   90.00
_cell.angle_gamma   90.00
#
_symmetry.space_group_name_H-M   'P 1'
#
loop_
_entity.id
_entity.type
_entity.pdbx_description
1 polymer ?
#
loop_
_entity_poly.entity_id
_entity_poly.type
_entity_poly.pdbx_seq_one_letter_code
_entity_poly.pdbx_strand_id
1 'polypeptide(L)'
;MGEGKTKVIGPILAFLQSKIFQDKKPLLIFLTPESLIETNSQDMKITSKYSFNQKLNLLQFSRNEENIEKENLKNILEMIEKCKENYEFIISTAESIQCLELEYISLIDEFEKWEEYKKNQNQNQISQTKKQKEEKKKEEIPEKIKILNQILEIIKKDSILTIDEVDNVLSVFRNVNFTTGEKDLKFKDYQIEVVKTIYKEYGYELKEEKNTTLTSKEMEEKQKKIVENILEILIHEQVDNQTYEKYFDYLMNEVSLSKEDFEKQKDQNLPEKLAWSRYILNDLLPQVIDKQPNEHFGISKEKWKFEETNSNQIHVAIPYKAANKPIEGSIFANIFETLCKTIHYYYYIGLPSNKIQHFLSFLQNKYKELTSQNSIQHSKLKKQIEEEFKIDISEVRIEQLPKQKLEEIQKIVNENLFNSKVFVYSHFHQYIKEEILEQFGSESRQLNSTSSDLCSFFQLIVGYSGTSQTKERDQKSWKKILEKNENKFPFQAFIDVGAYFKGFSNTEIAKEMMIFFSKHKKETQNKIKGILFFDETDFLSIIRENEEENDFNLKFPIIPIGRSDPKTIQTITQLNQEEIFTFYDQSHTIGADIQQPLFCEALLSISEKTQTVQLLQGAMRMRKLNFGTQKISFVIPQTTSIFIKSILSLSKKENNKTTIIIAITTIKTITITIIIMIIMTITMIIMKMILKLSNSK
;
A
#
# COMPACT_ATOMS: atom_id res chain seq x y z
N MET A 1 4.15 8.90 -8.97
CA MET A 1 2.96 9.05 -8.11
C MET A 1 2.96 10.48 -7.58
N GLY A 2 1.83 11.21 -7.57
CA GLY A 2 1.81 12.61 -7.08
C GLY A 2 1.04 13.65 -7.91
N GLU A 3 0.29 13.27 -8.96
CA GLU A 3 -0.42 14.22 -9.83
C GLU A 3 -1.80 14.66 -9.29
N GLY A 4 -2.21 14.21 -8.09
CA GLY A 4 -3.44 14.68 -7.43
C GLY A 4 -4.74 14.05 -7.93
N LYS A 5 -4.72 12.86 -8.54
CA LYS A 5 -5.93 12.15 -9.02
C LYS A 5 -7.00 12.02 -7.93
N THR A 6 -6.63 11.50 -6.75
CA THR A 6 -7.54 11.32 -5.61
C THR A 6 -8.12 12.64 -5.12
N LYS A 7 -7.30 13.70 -5.12
CA LYS A 7 -7.71 15.07 -4.74
C LYS A 7 -8.81 15.64 -5.65
N VAL A 8 -8.86 15.24 -6.92
CA VAL A 8 -9.84 15.74 -7.90
C VAL A 8 -11.01 14.77 -8.08
N ILE A 9 -10.72 13.49 -8.35
CA ILE A 9 -11.73 12.47 -8.66
C ILE A 9 -12.58 12.17 -7.44
N GLY A 10 -11.96 12.00 -6.26
CA GLY A 10 -12.68 11.63 -5.04
C GLY A 10 -13.80 12.61 -4.67
N PRO A 11 -13.54 13.92 -4.55
CA PRO A 11 -14.59 14.91 -4.28
C PRO A 11 -15.66 15.00 -5.36
N ILE A 12 -15.30 14.86 -6.64
CA ILE A 12 -16.27 14.86 -7.75
C ILE A 12 -17.20 13.65 -7.64
N LEU A 13 -16.66 12.46 -7.38
CA LEU A 13 -17.44 11.24 -7.22
C LEU A 13 -18.40 11.34 -6.05
N ALA A 14 -17.92 11.78 -4.89
CA ALA A 14 -18.76 11.97 -3.71
C ALA A 14 -19.91 12.95 -3.98
N PHE A 15 -19.62 14.07 -4.66
CA PHE A 15 -20.65 15.04 -5.03
C PHE A 15 -21.67 14.44 -6.00
N LEU A 16 -21.22 13.81 -7.09
CA LEU A 16 -22.12 13.22 -8.09
C LEU A 16 -22.99 12.11 -7.50
N GLN A 17 -22.40 11.20 -6.71
CA GLN A 17 -23.14 10.14 -6.02
C GLN A 17 -24.21 10.72 -5.09
N SER A 18 -23.90 11.79 -4.35
CA SER A 18 -24.89 12.46 -3.50
C SER A 18 -26.09 13.01 -4.28
N LYS A 19 -25.87 13.51 -5.50
CA LYS A 19 -26.93 14.08 -6.36
C LYS A 19 -27.74 13.02 -7.08
N ILE A 20 -27.09 11.98 -7.59
CA ILE A 20 -27.76 10.90 -8.31
C ILE A 20 -28.68 10.12 -7.38
N PHE A 21 -28.24 9.87 -6.15
CA PHE A 21 -28.97 9.06 -5.17
C PHE A 21 -29.63 9.89 -4.07
N GLN A 22 -29.90 11.18 -4.33
CA GLN A 22 -30.38 12.13 -3.32
C GLN A 22 -31.63 11.63 -2.57
N ASP A 23 -32.59 11.01 -3.29
CA ASP A 23 -33.83 10.49 -2.71
C ASP A 23 -33.62 9.35 -1.70
N LYS A 24 -32.50 8.63 -1.81
CA LYS A 24 -32.17 7.50 -0.93
C LYS A 24 -31.27 7.90 0.24
N LYS A 25 -30.70 9.11 0.23
CA LYS A 25 -29.73 9.59 1.23
C LYS A 25 -28.65 8.55 1.58
N PRO A 26 -27.87 8.06 0.59
CA PRO A 26 -26.89 7.02 0.85
C PRO A 26 -25.74 7.54 1.72
N LEU A 27 -25.15 6.65 2.50
CA LEU A 27 -23.87 6.86 3.14
C LEU A 27 -22.75 6.72 2.10
N LEU A 28 -22.02 7.80 1.85
CA LEU A 28 -20.90 7.77 0.92
C LEU A 28 -19.62 7.42 1.67
N ILE A 29 -18.96 6.32 1.29
CA ILE A 29 -17.70 5.86 1.89
C ILE A 29 -16.61 5.86 0.83
N PHE A 30 -15.48 6.48 1.16
CA PHE A 30 -14.29 6.55 0.33
C PHE A 30 -13.13 5.80 1.01
N LEU A 31 -12.71 4.69 0.43
CA LEU A 31 -11.57 3.91 0.91
C LEU A 31 -10.30 4.29 0.17
N THR A 32 -9.23 4.45 0.93
CA THR A 32 -7.91 4.78 0.42
C THR A 32 -6.86 3.89 1.07
N PRO A 33 -5.69 3.68 0.43
CA PRO A 33 -4.58 3.00 1.09
C PRO A 33 -4.24 3.63 2.43
N GLU A 34 -3.98 2.79 3.42
CA GLU A 34 -3.68 3.20 4.79
C GLU A 34 -2.41 4.08 4.88
N SER A 35 -1.50 4.01 3.92
CA SER A 35 -0.34 4.90 3.82
C SER A 35 -0.67 6.30 3.31
N LEU A 36 -1.84 6.49 2.67
CA LEU A 36 -2.24 7.74 2.02
C LEU A 36 -3.39 8.45 2.73
N ILE A 37 -3.97 7.85 3.77
CA ILE A 37 -5.18 8.38 4.42
C ILE A 37 -5.01 9.78 5.00
N GLU A 38 -3.87 10.09 5.64
CA GLU A 38 -3.60 11.42 6.19
C GLU A 38 -3.57 12.48 5.09
N THR A 39 -2.75 12.26 4.05
CA THR A 39 -2.62 13.19 2.92
C THR A 39 -3.94 13.34 2.17
N ASN A 40 -4.58 12.23 1.82
CA ASN A 40 -5.83 12.24 1.04
C ASN A 40 -6.99 12.86 1.83
N SER A 41 -7.09 12.60 3.13
CA SER A 41 -8.14 13.20 3.97
C SER A 41 -8.01 14.72 4.03
N GLN A 42 -6.80 15.27 4.18
CA GLN A 42 -6.57 16.72 4.18
C GLN A 42 -6.89 17.35 2.83
N ASP A 43 -6.37 16.77 1.75
CA ASP A 43 -6.54 17.28 0.39
C ASP A 43 -8.01 17.25 -0.06
N MET A 44 -8.71 16.15 0.20
CA MET A 44 -10.12 15.99 -0.17
C MET A 44 -11.03 16.84 0.71
N LYS A 45 -10.71 17.03 1.99
CA LYS A 45 -11.49 17.90 2.90
C LYS A 45 -11.48 19.35 2.44
N ILE A 46 -10.33 19.84 2.01
CA ILE A 46 -10.18 21.18 1.42
C ILE A 46 -10.98 21.23 0.12
N THR A 47 -10.67 20.34 -0.83
CA THR A 47 -11.22 20.42 -2.19
C THR A 47 -12.74 20.27 -2.20
N SER A 48 -13.29 19.33 -1.42
CA SER A 48 -14.73 19.09 -1.37
C SER A 48 -15.50 20.23 -0.71
N LYS A 49 -14.96 20.81 0.37
CA LYS A 49 -15.57 21.95 1.03
C LYS A 49 -15.60 23.19 0.13
N TYR A 50 -14.49 23.51 -0.54
CA TYR A 50 -14.42 24.71 -1.39
C TYR A 50 -15.17 24.55 -2.72
N SER A 51 -15.16 23.36 -3.32
CA SER A 51 -15.73 23.15 -4.66
C SER A 51 -17.20 22.77 -4.64
N PHE A 52 -17.64 22.03 -3.62
CA PHE A 52 -18.96 21.40 -3.58
C PHE A 52 -19.75 21.71 -2.31
N ASN A 53 -19.17 22.45 -1.35
CA ASN A 53 -19.73 22.67 -0.01
C ASN A 53 -20.12 21.36 0.69
N GLN A 54 -19.37 20.30 0.42
CA GLN A 54 -19.58 18.97 0.98
C GLN A 54 -18.45 18.68 1.99
N LYS A 55 -18.81 18.31 3.21
CA LYS A 55 -17.83 18.03 4.27
C LYS A 55 -17.35 16.59 4.18
N LEU A 56 -16.09 16.38 4.54
CA LEU A 56 -15.45 15.09 4.68
C LEU A 56 -15.27 14.78 6.17
N ASN A 57 -15.65 13.58 6.58
CA ASN A 57 -15.42 13.05 7.93
C ASN A 57 -14.47 11.85 7.86
N LEU A 58 -13.53 11.76 8.80
CA LEU A 58 -12.53 10.69 8.87
C LEU A 58 -13.04 9.60 9.81
N LEU A 59 -13.06 8.36 9.35
CA LEU A 59 -13.32 7.19 10.18
C LEU A 59 -12.05 6.34 10.25
N GLN A 60 -11.45 6.26 11.43
CA GLN A 60 -10.39 5.30 11.74
C GLN A 60 -10.83 4.49 12.95
N PHE A 61 -10.80 3.17 12.80
CA PHE A 61 -11.20 2.24 13.83
C PHE A 61 -10.18 1.10 13.90
N SER A 62 -9.78 0.75 15.11
CA SER A 62 -8.85 -0.33 15.43
C SER A 62 -9.25 -0.98 16.75
N ARG A 63 -8.72 -2.17 17.05
CA ARG A 63 -9.04 -2.95 18.26
C ARG A 63 -8.34 -2.43 19.53
N ASN A 64 -8.28 -1.12 19.74
CA ASN A 64 -7.75 -0.55 20.99
C ASN A 64 -8.90 -0.26 21.98
N GLU A 65 -8.58 -0.24 23.28
CA GLU A 65 -9.59 -0.03 24.33
C GLU A 65 -10.39 1.26 24.08
N GLU A 66 -9.71 2.33 23.67
CA GLU A 66 -10.32 3.63 23.37
C GLU A 66 -11.38 3.54 22.27
N ASN A 67 -11.11 2.91 21.12
CA ASN A 67 -12.10 2.85 20.03
C ASN A 67 -13.30 1.95 20.36
N ILE A 68 -13.09 0.92 21.18
CA ILE A 68 -14.14 -0.05 21.58
C ILE A 68 -15.01 0.52 22.71
N GLU A 69 -14.67 1.68 23.27
CA GLU A 69 -15.52 2.34 24.25
C GLU A 69 -16.91 2.64 23.69
N LYS A 70 -17.94 2.41 24.51
CA LYS A 70 -19.34 2.59 24.14
C LYS A 70 -19.61 3.99 23.59
N GLU A 71 -18.99 5.01 24.19
CA GLU A 71 -19.19 6.40 23.77
C GLU A 71 -18.57 6.68 22.40
N ASN A 72 -17.42 6.09 22.09
CA ASN A 72 -16.81 6.22 20.77
C ASN A 72 -17.62 5.51 19.68
N LEU A 73 -18.17 4.33 19.98
CA LEU A 73 -19.10 3.66 19.06
C LEU A 73 -20.36 4.50 18.79
N LYS A 74 -20.91 5.17 19.81
CA LYS A 74 -22.02 6.12 19.61
C LYS A 74 -21.62 7.31 18.75
N ASN A 75 -20.45 7.90 19.00
CA ASN A 75 -19.92 9.01 18.20
C ASN A 75 -19.77 8.63 16.73
N ILE A 76 -19.32 7.41 16.45
CA ILE A 76 -19.25 6.87 15.07
C ILE A 76 -20.64 6.76 14.45
N LEU A 77 -21.61 6.20 15.18
CA LEU A 77 -22.99 6.08 14.70
C LEU A 77 -23.61 7.46 14.40
N GLU A 78 -23.49 8.41 15.33
CA GLU A 78 -23.98 9.79 15.12
C GLU A 78 -23.31 10.47 13.93
N MET A 79 -22.00 10.27 13.75
CA MET A 79 -21.27 10.80 12.60
C MET A 79 -21.82 10.22 11.30
N ILE A 80 -22.06 8.90 11.24
CA ILE A 80 -22.63 8.22 10.08
C ILE A 80 -24.02 8.76 9.74
N GLU A 81 -24.89 8.92 10.73
CA GLU A 81 -26.23 9.48 10.56
C GLU A 81 -26.18 10.93 10.03
N LYS A 82 -25.34 11.78 10.64
CA LYS A 82 -25.11 13.16 10.18
C LYS A 82 -24.58 13.20 8.75
N CYS A 83 -23.74 12.24 8.35
CA CYS A 83 -23.24 12.18 6.98
C CYS A 83 -24.37 11.92 5.98
N LYS A 84 -25.27 10.99 6.28
CA LYS A 84 -26.43 10.69 5.43
C LYS A 84 -27.37 11.88 5.32
N GLU A 85 -27.66 12.56 6.43
CA GLU A 85 -28.59 13.69 6.45
C GLU A 85 -28.08 14.89 5.65
N ASN A 86 -26.79 15.19 5.78
CA ASN A 86 -26.17 16.36 5.19
C ASN A 86 -25.51 16.09 3.83
N TYR A 87 -25.63 14.87 3.30
CA TYR A 87 -24.93 14.40 2.10
C TYR A 87 -23.42 14.56 2.19
N GLU A 88 -22.85 14.44 3.40
CA GLU A 88 -21.41 14.40 3.61
C GLU A 88 -20.87 12.99 3.33
N PHE A 89 -19.56 12.84 3.25
CA PHE A 89 -18.94 11.54 2.98
C PHE A 89 -17.83 11.22 3.97
N ILE A 90 -17.62 9.91 4.16
CA ILE A 90 -16.61 9.36 5.05
C ILE A 90 -15.39 8.97 4.23
N ILE A 91 -14.20 9.30 4.71
CA ILE A 91 -12.94 8.69 4.25
C ILE A 91 -12.45 7.70 5.31
N SER A 92 -12.02 6.51 4.89
CA SER A 92 -11.55 5.45 5.79
C SER A 92 -10.56 4.51 5.09
N THR A 93 -10.11 3.48 5.80
CA THR A 93 -9.31 2.36 5.26
C THR A 93 -10.16 1.09 5.23
N ALA A 94 -9.81 0.14 4.34
CA ALA A 94 -10.40 -1.19 4.34
C ALA A 94 -10.34 -1.81 5.74
N GLU A 95 -9.17 -1.72 6.37
CA GLU A 95 -8.90 -2.24 7.71
C GLU A 95 -9.86 -1.70 8.77
N SER A 96 -10.17 -0.40 8.79
CA SER A 96 -11.09 0.18 9.77
C SER A 96 -12.51 -0.36 9.65
N ILE A 97 -13.00 -0.55 8.42
CA ILE A 97 -14.34 -1.12 8.19
C ILE A 97 -14.37 -2.59 8.60
N GLN A 98 -13.33 -3.36 8.25
CA GLN A 98 -13.22 -4.77 8.62
C GLN A 98 -13.06 -4.94 10.15
N CYS A 99 -12.33 -4.06 10.82
CA CYS A 99 -12.21 -4.06 12.28
C CYS A 99 -13.56 -3.84 12.98
N LEU A 100 -14.44 -2.99 12.45
CA LEU A 100 -15.80 -2.80 13.01
C LEU A 100 -16.61 -4.11 12.96
N GLU A 101 -16.49 -4.85 11.87
CA GLU A 101 -17.16 -6.14 11.70
C GLU A 101 -16.58 -7.21 12.64
N LEU A 102 -15.26 -7.35 12.66
CA LEU A 102 -14.59 -8.34 13.50
C LEU A 102 -14.83 -8.06 14.99
N GLU A 103 -14.91 -6.80 15.40
CA GLU A 103 -15.27 -6.43 16.77
C GLU A 103 -16.71 -6.83 17.10
N TYR A 104 -17.65 -6.63 16.16
CA TYR A 104 -19.03 -7.08 16.33
C TYR A 104 -19.12 -8.60 16.53
N ILE A 105 -18.42 -9.38 15.69
CA ILE A 105 -18.37 -10.85 15.82
C ILE A 105 -17.71 -11.25 17.14
N SER A 106 -16.61 -10.60 17.52
CA SER A 106 -15.88 -10.86 18.77
C SER A 106 -16.77 -10.62 19.99
N LEU A 107 -17.54 -9.53 20.02
CA LEU A 107 -18.45 -9.22 21.13
C LEU A 107 -19.62 -10.20 21.21
N ILE A 108 -20.12 -10.71 20.08
CA ILE A 108 -21.13 -11.78 20.06
C ILE A 108 -20.56 -13.06 20.68
N ASP A 109 -19.37 -13.49 20.28
CA ASP A 109 -18.72 -14.69 20.85
C ASP A 109 -18.45 -14.52 22.36
N GLU A 110 -18.00 -13.34 22.80
CA GLU A 110 -17.85 -13.04 24.24
C GLU A 110 -19.19 -13.11 24.98
N PHE A 111 -20.26 -12.57 24.38
CA PHE A 111 -21.60 -12.59 24.95
C PHE A 111 -22.18 -14.01 25.06
N GLU A 112 -22.03 -14.84 24.03
CA GLU A 112 -22.48 -16.23 24.02
C GLU A 112 -21.77 -17.08 25.08
N LYS A 113 -20.43 -16.97 25.18
CA LYS A 113 -19.63 -17.63 26.21
C LYS A 113 -20.07 -17.23 27.61
N TRP A 114 -20.35 -15.94 27.81
CA TRP A 114 -20.84 -15.44 29.09
C TRP A 114 -22.24 -16.01 29.43
N GLU A 115 -23.16 -16.07 28.46
CA GLU A 115 -24.48 -16.69 28.67
C GLU A 115 -24.37 -18.17 29.02
N GLU A 116 -23.47 -18.90 28.38
CA GLU A 116 -23.23 -20.33 28.64
C GLU A 116 -22.62 -20.55 30.02
N TYR A 117 -21.61 -19.77 30.41
CA TYR A 117 -21.03 -19.79 31.76
C TYR A 117 -22.11 -19.59 32.84
N LYS A 118 -23.03 -18.66 32.61
CA LYS A 118 -24.14 -18.37 33.52
C LYS A 118 -25.15 -19.52 33.61
N LYS A 119 -25.45 -20.21 32.51
CA LYS A 119 -26.34 -21.40 32.52
C LYS A 119 -25.73 -22.57 33.31
N ASN A 120 -24.40 -22.67 33.32
CA ASN A 120 -23.66 -23.76 33.97
C ASN A 120 -23.31 -23.49 35.45
N GLN A 121 -23.46 -22.26 35.94
CA GLN A 121 -23.22 -21.90 37.34
C GLN A 121 -24.50 -22.01 38.19
N ASN A 122 -24.69 -23.17 38.84
CA ASN A 122 -25.50 -23.26 40.06
C ASN A 122 -24.70 -22.60 41.21
N GLN A 123 -25.31 -21.60 41.83
CA GLN A 123 -24.94 -20.93 43.08
C GLN A 123 -23.78 -21.60 43.85
N ASN A 124 -22.55 -21.10 43.75
CA ASN A 124 -21.64 -20.99 44.90
C ASN A 124 -20.42 -20.09 44.64
N GLN A 125 -20.30 -19.09 45.53
CA GLN A 125 -19.12 -18.28 45.87
C GLN A 125 -18.30 -17.66 44.72
N ILE A 126 -18.82 -16.59 44.15
CA ILE A 126 -18.02 -15.57 43.45
C ILE A 126 -17.68 -14.46 44.45
N SER A 127 -16.39 -14.16 44.60
CA SER A 127 -15.87 -13.06 45.41
C SER A 127 -16.45 -11.70 44.98
N GLN A 128 -16.78 -10.83 45.93
CA GLN A 128 -17.53 -9.57 45.71
C GLN A 128 -16.90 -8.66 44.64
N THR A 129 -15.58 -8.71 44.44
CA THR A 129 -14.83 -7.94 43.44
C THR A 129 -14.99 -8.45 42.00
N LYS A 130 -15.13 -9.76 41.80
CA LYS A 130 -15.42 -10.33 40.46
C LYS A 130 -16.86 -10.05 40.04
N LYS A 131 -17.79 -10.11 41.00
CA LYS A 131 -19.21 -9.78 40.80
C LYS A 131 -19.44 -8.37 40.24
N GLN A 132 -18.76 -7.34 40.77
CA GLN A 132 -18.91 -5.96 40.28
C GLN A 132 -18.33 -5.72 38.88
N LYS A 133 -17.19 -6.33 38.54
CA LYS A 133 -16.61 -6.26 37.18
C LYS A 133 -17.48 -7.00 36.16
N GLU A 134 -18.03 -8.17 36.53
CA GLU A 134 -18.96 -8.96 35.70
C GLU A 134 -20.32 -8.27 35.52
N GLU A 135 -20.82 -7.57 36.54
CA GLU A 135 -22.05 -6.77 36.46
C GLU A 135 -21.91 -5.53 35.58
N LYS A 136 -20.72 -4.92 35.49
CA LYS A 136 -20.48 -3.81 34.56
C LYS A 136 -20.38 -4.29 33.10
N LYS A 137 -19.76 -5.45 32.86
CA LYS A 137 -19.74 -6.11 31.54
C LYS A 137 -21.15 -6.52 31.05
N LYS A 138 -22.04 -6.87 31.98
CA LYS A 138 -23.44 -7.28 31.74
C LYS A 138 -24.31 -6.20 31.09
N GLU A 139 -24.08 -4.91 31.38
CA GLU A 139 -24.87 -3.82 30.78
C GLU A 139 -24.24 -3.27 29.50
N GLU A 140 -22.90 -3.21 29.42
CA GLU A 140 -22.23 -2.55 28.29
C GLU A 140 -22.16 -3.42 27.02
N ILE A 141 -21.89 -4.73 27.12
CA ILE A 141 -21.67 -5.59 25.94
C ILE A 141 -22.91 -5.62 25.02
N PRO A 142 -24.14 -5.88 25.51
CA PRO A 142 -25.33 -5.90 24.65
C PRO A 142 -25.58 -4.57 23.95
N GLU A 143 -25.30 -3.45 24.61
CA GLU A 143 -25.44 -2.12 24.00
C GLU A 143 -24.38 -1.87 22.93
N LYS A 144 -23.12 -2.28 23.14
CA LYS A 144 -22.08 -2.19 22.12
C LYS A 144 -22.43 -3.02 20.89
N ILE A 145 -22.89 -4.26 21.08
CA ILE A 145 -23.38 -5.13 20.00
C ILE A 145 -24.50 -4.44 19.24
N LYS A 146 -25.46 -3.83 19.95
CA LYS A 146 -26.57 -3.10 19.31
C LYS A 146 -26.08 -1.93 18.47
N ILE A 147 -25.16 -1.12 18.97
CA ILE A 147 -24.62 0.05 18.24
C ILE A 147 -23.83 -0.40 17.01
N LEU A 148 -22.94 -1.39 17.15
CA LEU A 148 -22.18 -1.94 16.02
C LEU A 148 -23.09 -2.55 14.97
N ASN A 149 -24.12 -3.29 15.37
CA ASN A 149 -25.12 -3.81 14.45
C ASN A 149 -25.80 -2.69 13.65
N GLN A 150 -26.16 -1.57 14.29
CA GLN A 150 -26.74 -0.42 13.61
C GLN A 150 -25.76 0.21 12.60
N ILE A 151 -24.49 0.37 12.98
CA ILE A 151 -23.44 0.87 12.09
C ILE A 151 -23.30 -0.03 10.86
N LEU A 152 -23.13 -1.34 11.08
CA LEU A 152 -22.91 -2.33 10.01
C LEU A 152 -24.15 -2.46 9.10
N GLU A 153 -25.35 -2.39 9.65
CA GLU A 153 -26.60 -2.40 8.86
C GLU A 153 -26.70 -1.19 7.94
N ILE A 154 -26.35 0.01 8.42
CA ILE A 154 -26.33 1.23 7.59
C ILE A 154 -25.29 1.08 6.47
N ILE A 155 -24.08 0.62 6.80
CA ILE A 155 -23.03 0.36 5.80
C ILE A 155 -23.54 -0.66 4.78
N LYS A 156 -24.19 -1.73 5.22
CA LYS A 156 -24.60 -2.82 4.33
C LYS A 156 -25.74 -2.47 3.38
N LYS A 157 -26.71 -1.71 3.87
CA LYS A 157 -27.96 -1.45 3.13
C LYS A 157 -27.98 -0.13 2.41
N ASP A 158 -27.35 0.90 2.98
CA ASP A 158 -27.56 2.29 2.58
C ASP A 158 -26.26 2.96 2.12
N SER A 159 -25.17 2.23 1.85
CA SER A 159 -23.91 2.86 1.48
C SER A 159 -23.48 2.64 0.03
N ILE A 160 -22.69 3.60 -0.47
CA ILE A 160 -21.99 3.53 -1.75
C ILE A 160 -20.51 3.61 -1.45
N LEU A 161 -19.77 2.59 -1.87
CA LEU A 161 -18.34 2.49 -1.68
C LEU A 161 -17.59 3.01 -2.90
N THR A 162 -16.64 3.92 -2.68
CA THR A 162 -15.64 4.35 -3.65
C THR A 162 -14.25 3.94 -3.17
N ILE A 163 -13.46 3.29 -4.02
CA ILE A 163 -12.13 2.76 -3.69
C ILE A 163 -11.07 3.41 -4.56
N ASP A 164 -10.10 4.05 -3.93
CA ASP A 164 -8.84 4.51 -4.54
C ASP A 164 -7.79 3.40 -4.51
N GLU A 165 -6.95 3.32 -5.56
CA GLU A 165 -5.94 2.27 -5.74
C GLU A 165 -6.49 0.87 -5.41
N VAL A 166 -7.54 0.47 -6.15
CA VAL A 166 -8.30 -0.79 -5.92
C VAL A 166 -7.40 -2.00 -5.77
N ASP A 167 -6.32 -2.08 -6.54
CA ASP A 167 -5.33 -3.15 -6.50
C ASP A 167 -4.58 -3.23 -5.16
N ASN A 168 -4.36 -2.10 -4.51
CA ASN A 168 -3.72 -2.04 -3.19
C ASN A 168 -4.74 -2.21 -2.05
N VAL A 169 -5.91 -1.57 -2.15
CA VAL A 169 -6.94 -1.63 -1.09
C VAL A 169 -7.60 -3.01 -1.03
N LEU A 170 -7.86 -3.65 -2.16
CA LEU A 170 -8.47 -4.98 -2.24
C LEU A 170 -7.45 -6.09 -2.49
N SER A 171 -6.22 -5.92 -2.02
CA SER A 171 -5.18 -6.95 -2.16
C SER A 171 -5.62 -8.27 -1.51
N VAL A 172 -5.51 -9.37 -2.24
CA VAL A 172 -5.81 -10.73 -1.74
C VAL A 172 -4.76 -11.25 -0.77
N PHE A 173 -3.62 -10.57 -0.67
CA PHE A 173 -2.53 -10.93 0.24
C PHE A 173 -2.65 -10.24 1.60
N ARG A 174 -3.70 -9.45 1.84
CA ARG A 174 -3.95 -8.76 3.10
C ARG A 174 -5.25 -9.23 3.73
N ASN A 175 -5.17 -9.65 4.98
CA ASN A 175 -6.31 -10.01 5.82
C ASN A 175 -6.20 -9.25 7.15
N VAL A 176 -7.32 -8.79 7.67
CA VAL A 176 -7.43 -8.29 9.04
C VAL A 176 -7.75 -9.47 9.92
N ASN A 177 -7.01 -9.64 11.02
CA ASN A 177 -7.16 -10.80 11.89
C ASN A 177 -7.32 -10.36 13.35
N PHE A 178 -8.35 -10.87 14.02
CA PHE A 178 -8.56 -10.73 15.47
C PHE A 178 -8.31 -12.08 16.12
N THR A 179 -7.31 -12.17 16.97
CA THR A 179 -7.11 -13.35 17.81
C THR A 179 -8.22 -13.39 18.88
N THR A 180 -8.88 -14.56 19.00
CA THR A 180 -9.90 -14.81 20.02
C THR A 180 -9.68 -16.19 20.67
N GLY A 181 -9.97 -16.33 21.97
CA GLY A 181 -9.93 -17.61 22.68
C GLY A 181 -8.79 -17.76 23.68
N GLU A 182 -8.69 -18.95 24.28
CA GLU A 182 -7.65 -19.24 25.28
C GLU A 182 -6.28 -19.42 24.62
N LYS A 183 -5.23 -18.96 25.31
CA LYS A 183 -3.82 -19.16 24.91
C LYS A 183 -3.45 -20.62 25.15
N ASP A 184 -3.51 -21.42 24.11
CA ASP A 184 -3.32 -22.88 24.24
C ASP A 184 -2.04 -23.36 23.54
N LEU A 185 -1.56 -22.64 22.54
CA LEU A 185 -0.44 -23.07 21.70
C LEU A 185 0.86 -22.36 22.07
N LYS A 186 1.67 -23.02 22.90
CA LYS A 186 3.08 -22.70 23.11
C LYS A 186 3.95 -23.43 22.10
N PHE A 187 5.09 -22.85 21.72
CA PHE A 187 6.07 -23.56 20.91
C PHE A 187 6.57 -24.80 21.65
N LYS A 188 6.63 -25.93 20.94
CA LYS A 188 7.22 -27.18 21.47
C LYS A 188 8.73 -26.99 21.61
N ASP A 189 9.34 -27.60 22.63
CA ASP A 189 10.77 -27.42 22.91
C ASP A 189 11.68 -27.68 21.70
N TYR A 190 11.42 -28.77 20.96
CA TYR A 190 12.21 -29.09 19.77
C TYR A 190 12.13 -28.01 18.68
N GLN A 191 11.02 -27.29 18.58
CA GLN A 191 10.85 -26.24 17.57
C GLN A 191 11.79 -25.08 17.86
N ILE A 192 11.89 -24.70 19.14
CA ILE A 192 12.80 -23.68 19.60
C ILE A 192 14.26 -24.15 19.39
N GLU A 193 14.59 -25.39 19.77
CA GLU A 193 15.95 -25.93 19.63
C GLU A 193 16.42 -26.09 18.18
N VAL A 194 15.55 -26.49 17.25
CA VAL A 194 15.88 -26.57 15.82
C VAL A 194 16.21 -25.19 15.26
N VAL A 195 15.35 -24.19 15.47
CA VAL A 195 15.61 -22.82 14.96
C VAL A 195 16.86 -22.24 15.60
N LYS A 196 17.09 -22.49 16.90
CA LYS A 196 18.34 -22.11 17.58
C LYS A 196 19.58 -22.71 16.91
N THR A 197 19.57 -24.01 16.64
CA THR A 197 20.69 -24.72 16.01
C THR A 197 21.03 -24.15 14.65
N ILE A 198 20.00 -23.80 13.87
CA ILE A 198 20.17 -23.11 12.59
C ILE A 198 20.90 -21.78 12.77
N TYR A 199 20.42 -20.90 13.66
CA TYR A 199 21.05 -19.59 13.89
C TYR A 199 22.39 -19.65 14.61
N LYS A 200 22.69 -20.73 15.34
CA LYS A 200 24.02 -20.99 15.88
C LYS A 200 25.07 -21.17 14.79
N GLU A 201 24.72 -21.89 13.73
CA GLU A 201 25.64 -22.21 12.66
C GLU A 201 25.63 -21.14 11.54
N TYR A 202 24.50 -20.47 11.29
CA TYR A 202 24.37 -19.39 10.28
C TYR A 202 24.57 -17.95 10.80
N GLY A 203 24.37 -17.69 12.10
CA GLY A 203 24.17 -16.34 12.62
C GLY A 203 25.36 -15.37 12.44
N TYR A 204 26.57 -15.89 12.27
CA TYR A 204 27.78 -15.09 12.09
C TYR A 204 27.81 -14.36 10.73
N GLU A 205 27.35 -15.02 9.66
CA GLU A 205 27.60 -14.56 8.28
C GLU A 205 26.50 -13.66 7.74
N LEU A 206 25.29 -13.79 8.29
CA LEU A 206 24.12 -12.98 7.90
C LEU A 206 24.37 -11.48 8.08
N LYS A 207 25.20 -11.08 9.05
CA LYS A 207 25.50 -9.67 9.33
C LYS A 207 26.68 -9.12 8.52
N GLU A 208 27.55 -10.00 8.01
CA GLU A 208 28.77 -9.66 7.26
C GLU A 208 28.60 -9.66 5.73
N GLU A 209 27.36 -9.73 5.22
CA GLU A 209 27.00 -9.61 3.78
C GLU A 209 27.38 -8.27 3.11
N LYS A 210 28.38 -7.57 3.63
CA LYS A 210 29.14 -6.58 2.88
C LYS A 210 30.52 -7.03 2.42
N ASN A 211 31.13 -8.16 2.80
CA ASN A 211 32.51 -8.45 2.33
C ASN A 211 33.07 -9.89 2.23
N THR A 212 32.33 -10.97 2.52
CA THR A 212 32.91 -12.33 2.38
C THR A 212 32.02 -13.28 1.59
N THR A 213 32.37 -13.50 0.33
CA THR A 213 31.76 -14.51 -0.53
C THR A 213 32.22 -15.89 -0.06
N LEU A 214 31.39 -16.60 0.70
CA LEU A 214 31.60 -18.02 0.97
C LEU A 214 31.55 -18.78 -0.35
N THR A 215 32.42 -19.78 -0.51
CA THR A 215 32.36 -20.66 -1.68
C THR A 215 31.12 -21.56 -1.59
N SER A 216 30.60 -22.00 -2.74
CA SER A 216 29.44 -22.91 -2.78
C SER A 216 29.65 -24.20 -1.97
N LYS A 217 30.91 -24.65 -1.85
CA LYS A 217 31.29 -25.86 -1.11
C LYS A 217 31.25 -25.67 0.41
N GLU A 218 31.70 -24.51 0.91
CA GLU A 218 31.65 -24.20 2.35
C GLU A 218 30.20 -24.06 2.86
N MET A 219 29.33 -23.51 2.02
CA MET A 219 27.89 -23.43 2.30
C MET A 219 27.25 -24.81 2.38
N GLU A 220 27.61 -25.72 1.47
CA GLU A 220 27.10 -27.09 1.45
C GLU A 220 27.56 -27.89 2.68
N GLU A 221 28.84 -27.82 3.05
CA GLU A 221 29.37 -28.49 4.25
C GLU A 221 28.70 -27.99 5.54
N LYS A 222 28.42 -26.69 5.64
CA LYS A 222 27.68 -26.13 6.78
C LYS A 222 26.24 -26.59 6.83
N GLN A 223 25.55 -26.59 5.69
CA GLN A 223 24.18 -27.06 5.61
C GLN A 223 24.08 -28.52 6.07
N LYS A 224 25.03 -29.37 5.65
CA LYS A 224 25.14 -30.77 6.11
C LYS A 224 25.28 -30.85 7.64
N LYS A 225 26.21 -30.09 8.22
CA LYS A 225 26.41 -30.04 9.67
C LYS A 225 25.16 -29.57 10.44
N ILE A 226 24.41 -28.63 9.88
CA ILE A 226 23.14 -28.17 10.48
C ILE A 226 22.12 -29.29 10.49
N VAL A 227 21.99 -30.02 9.37
CA VAL A 227 21.07 -31.16 9.27
C VAL A 227 21.47 -32.25 10.26
N GLU A 228 22.76 -32.57 10.40
CA GLU A 228 23.25 -33.51 11.42
C GLU A 228 22.83 -33.10 12.83
N ASN A 229 23.12 -31.85 13.22
CA ASN A 229 22.72 -31.34 14.54
C ASN A 229 21.21 -31.34 14.75
N ILE A 230 20.42 -31.08 13.70
CA ILE A 230 18.95 -31.15 13.77
C ILE A 230 18.51 -32.59 14.00
N LEU A 231 19.07 -33.56 13.28
CA LEU A 231 18.74 -34.97 13.49
C LEU A 231 19.07 -35.43 14.91
N GLU A 232 20.19 -35.00 15.49
CA GLU A 232 20.52 -35.27 16.90
C GLU A 232 19.48 -34.71 17.89
N ILE A 233 18.86 -33.58 17.56
CA ILE A 233 17.78 -32.97 18.36
C ILE A 233 16.47 -33.74 18.18
N LEU A 234 16.17 -34.19 16.97
CA LEU A 234 14.90 -34.86 16.66
C LEU A 234 14.87 -36.33 17.08
N ILE A 235 16.03 -37.00 17.01
CA ILE A 235 16.19 -38.44 17.18
C ILE A 235 16.99 -38.70 18.45
N HIS A 236 16.30 -39.13 19.52
CA HIS A 236 16.93 -39.49 20.79
C HIS A 236 17.24 -40.99 20.91
N GLU A 237 16.79 -41.81 19.96
CA GLU A 237 16.97 -43.26 19.95
C GLU A 237 17.99 -43.70 18.90
N GLN A 238 18.60 -44.88 19.09
CA GLN A 238 19.47 -45.45 18.06
C GLN A 238 18.64 -45.85 16.84
N VAL A 239 18.87 -45.15 15.73
CA VAL A 239 18.33 -45.47 14.41
C VAL A 239 19.44 -46.12 13.59
N ASP A 240 19.10 -47.09 12.75
CA ASP A 240 20.09 -47.71 11.86
C ASP A 240 20.61 -46.69 10.83
N ASN A 241 21.86 -46.88 10.37
CA ASN A 241 22.51 -45.91 9.48
C ASN A 241 21.72 -45.65 8.19
N GLN A 242 21.03 -46.66 7.64
CA GLN A 242 20.29 -46.50 6.40
C GLN A 242 19.05 -45.61 6.59
N THR A 243 18.36 -45.76 7.71
CA THR A 243 17.23 -44.89 8.07
C THR A 243 17.71 -43.48 8.44
N TYR A 244 18.85 -43.35 9.13
CA TYR A 244 19.45 -42.05 9.42
C TYR A 244 19.81 -41.27 8.14
N GLU A 245 20.47 -41.91 7.18
CA GLU A 245 20.80 -41.31 5.87
C GLU A 245 19.53 -40.86 5.13
N LYS A 246 18.47 -41.68 5.12
CA LYS A 246 17.18 -41.28 4.53
C LYS A 246 16.58 -40.03 5.17
N TYR A 247 16.64 -39.90 6.49
CA TYR A 247 16.13 -38.71 7.18
C TYR A 247 17.00 -37.47 6.91
N PHE A 248 18.32 -37.68 6.79
CA PHE A 248 19.26 -36.64 6.38
C PHE A 248 18.94 -36.12 4.98
N ASP A 249 18.85 -37.01 4.00
CA ASP A 249 18.53 -36.67 2.61
C ASP A 249 17.15 -36.00 2.50
N TYR A 250 16.20 -36.41 3.34
CA TYR A 250 14.87 -35.79 3.39
C TYR A 250 14.93 -34.33 3.85
N LEU A 251 15.70 -34.03 4.90
CA LEU A 251 15.89 -32.67 5.40
C LEU A 251 16.69 -31.80 4.41
N MET A 252 17.60 -32.41 3.65
CA MET A 252 18.32 -31.78 2.52
C MET A 252 17.46 -31.59 1.27
N ASN A 253 16.17 -31.97 1.31
CA ASN A 253 15.22 -31.84 0.20
C ASN A 253 15.54 -32.75 -1.01
N GLU A 254 16.32 -33.82 -0.81
CA GLU A 254 16.78 -34.74 -1.87
C GLU A 254 15.85 -35.93 -2.07
N VAL A 255 15.15 -36.36 -1.01
CA VAL A 255 14.21 -37.49 -1.04
C VAL A 255 12.86 -37.16 -0.38
N SER A 256 11.89 -38.05 -0.59
CA SER A 256 10.58 -38.05 0.09
C SER A 256 10.46 -39.26 1.01
N LEU A 257 9.83 -39.08 2.18
CA LEU A 257 9.56 -40.17 3.11
C LEU A 257 8.13 -40.70 2.94
N SER A 258 7.97 -42.00 3.14
CA SER A 258 6.70 -42.72 3.14
C SER A 258 6.32 -43.17 4.56
N LYS A 259 5.12 -43.74 4.74
CA LYS A 259 4.71 -44.27 6.04
C LYS A 259 5.59 -45.44 6.51
N GLU A 260 6.09 -46.25 5.57
CA GLU A 260 6.93 -47.43 5.85
C GLU A 260 8.26 -47.03 6.50
N ASP A 261 8.77 -45.84 6.18
CA ASP A 261 10.03 -45.30 6.74
C ASP A 261 9.93 -44.95 8.24
N PHE A 262 8.73 -45.03 8.83
CA PHE A 262 8.47 -44.75 10.24
C PHE A 262 7.96 -45.96 11.04
N GLU A 263 7.71 -47.11 10.40
CA GLU A 263 7.07 -48.28 11.05
C GLU A 263 7.87 -48.84 12.24
N LYS A 264 9.19 -48.65 12.23
CA LYS A 264 10.10 -49.13 13.29
C LYS A 264 10.36 -48.08 14.38
N GLN A 265 9.84 -46.87 14.25
CA GLN A 265 10.11 -45.76 15.15
C GLN A 265 9.13 -45.74 16.32
N LYS A 266 9.65 -45.52 17.53
CA LYS A 266 8.81 -45.41 18.74
C LYS A 266 8.18 -44.02 18.89
N ASP A 267 8.87 -42.98 18.43
CA ASP A 267 8.36 -41.60 18.47
C ASP A 267 7.33 -41.38 17.36
N GLN A 268 6.05 -41.46 17.74
CA GLN A 268 4.93 -41.23 16.83
C GLN A 268 4.87 -39.81 16.25
N ASN A 269 5.57 -38.84 16.86
CA ASN A 269 5.62 -37.46 16.40
C ASN A 269 6.83 -37.17 15.50
N LEU A 270 7.72 -38.14 15.28
CA LEU A 270 8.91 -37.95 14.43
C LEU A 270 8.57 -37.50 13.00
N PRO A 271 7.51 -38.00 12.33
CA PRO A 271 7.12 -37.49 11.01
C PRO A 271 6.77 -36.00 11.04
N GLU A 272 6.03 -35.54 12.05
CA GLU A 272 5.67 -34.12 12.24
C GLU A 272 6.93 -33.28 12.46
N LYS A 273 7.83 -33.74 13.33
CA LYS A 273 9.11 -33.09 13.63
C LYS A 273 9.97 -32.93 12.37
N LEU A 274 10.17 -33.99 11.59
CA LEU A 274 10.98 -33.97 10.37
C LEU A 274 10.35 -33.10 9.28
N ALA A 275 9.03 -33.21 9.06
CA ALA A 275 8.33 -32.38 8.08
C ALA A 275 8.42 -30.90 8.43
N TRP A 276 8.20 -30.57 9.71
CA TRP A 276 8.33 -29.20 10.19
C TRP A 276 9.76 -28.67 10.06
N SER A 277 10.79 -29.45 10.45
CA SER A 277 12.19 -29.03 10.31
C SER A 277 12.61 -28.84 8.84
N ARG A 278 12.15 -29.71 7.93
CA ARG A 278 12.35 -29.54 6.48
C ARG A 278 11.74 -28.23 5.98
N TYR A 279 10.50 -27.93 6.39
CA TYR A 279 9.82 -26.68 6.04
C TYR A 279 10.56 -25.45 6.56
N ILE A 280 11.04 -25.48 7.81
CA ILE A 280 11.84 -24.39 8.35
C ILE A 280 13.12 -24.18 7.53
N LEU A 281 13.88 -25.24 7.28
CA LEU A 281 15.17 -25.16 6.58
C LEU A 281 15.04 -24.68 5.14
N ASN A 282 14.09 -25.24 4.38
CA ASN A 282 14.07 -25.10 2.93
C ASN A 282 13.08 -24.04 2.43
N ASP A 283 12.01 -23.75 3.20
CA ASP A 283 10.96 -22.83 2.76
C ASP A 283 10.95 -21.54 3.56
N LEU A 284 10.85 -21.63 4.89
CA LEU A 284 10.59 -20.46 5.73
C LEU A 284 11.85 -19.64 6.02
N LEU A 285 12.95 -20.29 6.40
CA LEU A 285 14.18 -19.61 6.78
C LEU A 285 14.77 -18.77 5.63
N PRO A 286 14.86 -19.26 4.38
CA PRO A 286 15.34 -18.43 3.26
C PRO A 286 14.52 -17.15 3.09
N GLN A 287 13.20 -17.23 3.26
CA GLN A 287 12.31 -16.07 3.17
C GLN A 287 12.51 -15.09 4.32
N VAL A 288 12.83 -15.58 5.52
CA VAL A 288 13.10 -14.74 6.70
C VAL A 288 14.45 -14.02 6.56
N ILE A 289 15.48 -14.73 6.12
CA ILE A 289 16.84 -14.19 5.94
C ILE A 289 16.87 -13.09 4.86
N ASP A 290 16.11 -13.23 3.78
CA ASP A 290 15.99 -12.22 2.73
C ASP A 290 15.41 -10.87 3.23
N LYS A 291 14.82 -10.84 4.43
CA LYS A 291 14.19 -9.64 5.00
C LYS A 291 15.12 -8.97 6.01
N GLN A 292 15.34 -7.67 5.82
CA GLN A 292 16.15 -6.86 6.73
C GLN A 292 15.41 -6.50 8.03
N PRO A 293 15.98 -6.80 9.20
CA PRO A 293 15.48 -6.32 10.49
C PRO A 293 15.47 -4.79 10.57
N ASN A 294 14.50 -4.24 11.29
CA ASN A 294 14.15 -2.82 11.36
C ASN A 294 13.73 -2.17 10.03
N GLU A 295 13.61 -2.92 8.94
CA GLU A 295 13.02 -2.46 7.68
C GLU A 295 11.71 -3.17 7.37
N HIS A 296 11.75 -4.50 7.40
CA HIS A 296 10.60 -5.36 7.07
C HIS A 296 9.92 -5.91 8.32
N PHE A 297 10.67 -6.08 9.40
CA PHE A 297 10.18 -6.54 10.69
C PHE A 297 11.09 -6.08 11.82
N GLY A 298 10.61 -6.13 13.05
CA GLY A 298 11.42 -5.83 14.23
C GLY A 298 10.59 -5.97 15.50
N ILE A 299 11.12 -5.55 16.65
CA ILE A 299 10.42 -5.73 17.93
C ILE A 299 9.44 -4.57 18.17
N SER A 300 8.28 -4.88 18.75
CA SER A 300 7.31 -3.93 19.32
C SER A 300 8.00 -2.84 20.15
N LYS A 301 7.76 -1.56 19.82
CA LYS A 301 8.25 -0.41 20.61
C LYS A 301 7.32 -0.08 21.75
N GLU A 302 6.03 -0.38 21.61
CA GLU A 302 5.03 -0.09 22.62
C GLU A 302 4.92 -1.19 23.68
N LYS A 303 4.35 -0.81 24.83
CA LYS A 303 3.94 -1.74 25.87
C LYS A 303 2.74 -2.52 25.35
N TRP A 304 3.00 -3.58 24.59
CA TRP A 304 1.93 -4.48 24.18
C TRP A 304 1.41 -5.20 25.42
N LYS A 305 0.28 -4.70 25.95
CA LYS A 305 -0.43 -5.31 27.07
C LYS A 305 -1.35 -6.37 26.49
N PHE A 306 -1.01 -7.63 26.69
CA PHE A 306 -1.89 -8.73 26.35
C PHE A 306 -2.80 -9.12 27.52
N GLU A 307 -2.76 -8.40 28.66
CA GLU A 307 -3.66 -8.53 29.82
C GLU A 307 -3.46 -7.41 30.87
N GLU A 308 -4.45 -7.22 31.75
CA GLU A 308 -4.39 -6.40 32.98
C GLU A 308 -3.47 -7.00 34.08
N THR A 309 -2.91 -8.19 33.88
CA THR A 309 -1.98 -8.81 34.83
C THR A 309 -0.54 -8.39 34.53
N ASN A 310 -0.02 -7.52 35.40
CA ASN A 310 1.38 -7.14 35.59
C ASN A 310 2.42 -7.60 34.55
N SER A 311 2.87 -6.59 33.78
CA SER A 311 4.28 -6.26 33.48
C SER A 311 5.11 -7.00 32.43
N ASN A 312 4.66 -8.04 31.74
CA ASN A 312 5.52 -8.65 30.71
C ASN A 312 5.13 -8.18 29.30
N GLN A 313 5.94 -7.23 28.78
CA GLN A 313 5.88 -6.72 27.42
C GLN A 313 6.21 -7.86 26.44
N ILE A 314 5.37 -8.11 25.45
CA ILE A 314 5.68 -9.12 24.42
C ILE A 314 6.80 -8.57 23.51
N HIS A 315 7.89 -9.32 23.40
CA HIS A 315 9.09 -8.94 22.64
C HIS A 315 9.36 -9.83 21.42
N VAL A 316 8.30 -10.19 20.72
CA VAL A 316 8.42 -10.93 19.45
C VAL A 316 8.55 -9.97 18.28
N ALA A 317 9.03 -10.49 17.15
CA ALA A 317 9.07 -9.77 15.90
C ALA A 317 7.65 -9.49 15.39
N ILE A 318 7.42 -8.26 14.98
CA ILE A 318 6.20 -7.76 14.34
C ILE A 318 6.53 -7.16 12.97
N PRO A 319 5.57 -7.11 12.03
CA PRO A 319 5.78 -6.52 10.71
C PRO A 319 6.04 -5.01 10.79
N TYR A 320 6.85 -4.48 9.86
CA TYR A 320 7.11 -3.05 9.70
C TYR A 320 6.46 -2.54 8.41
N LYS A 321 5.90 -1.33 8.47
CA LYS A 321 5.29 -0.65 7.30
C LYS A 321 6.34 0.04 6.43
N ALA A 322 7.42 0.47 7.06
CA ALA A 322 8.59 1.12 6.46
C ALA A 322 9.77 1.00 7.45
N ALA A 323 10.96 1.42 7.01
CA ALA A 323 12.14 1.52 7.85
C ALA A 323 11.82 2.18 9.20
N ASN A 324 12.09 1.46 10.29
CA ASN A 324 11.87 1.85 11.68
C ASN A 324 10.42 2.17 12.06
N LYS A 325 9.42 1.77 11.27
CA LYS A 325 8.00 2.01 11.52
C LYS A 325 7.25 0.68 11.75
N PRO A 326 7.29 0.13 12.99
CA PRO A 326 6.53 -1.06 13.34
C PRO A 326 5.03 -0.86 13.15
N ILE A 327 4.31 -1.94 12.86
CA ILE A 327 2.85 -2.00 12.89
C ILE A 327 2.47 -2.59 14.26
N GLU A 328 2.38 -1.73 15.27
CA GLU A 328 2.07 -2.14 16.64
C GLU A 328 0.72 -2.88 16.70
N GLY A 329 0.67 -3.97 17.47
CA GLY A 329 -0.50 -4.84 17.56
C GLY A 329 -0.67 -5.84 16.40
N SER A 330 0.20 -5.84 15.40
CA SER A 330 0.19 -6.83 14.32
C SER A 330 1.14 -8.00 14.57
N ILE A 331 0.76 -9.18 14.10
CA ILE A 331 1.57 -10.41 14.10
C ILE A 331 1.67 -10.99 12.69
N PHE A 332 2.69 -11.82 12.45
CA PHE A 332 2.75 -12.59 11.22
C PHE A 332 1.65 -13.65 11.20
N ALA A 333 1.06 -13.88 10.02
CA ALA A 333 0.01 -14.88 9.85
C ALA A 333 0.50 -16.29 10.22
N ASN A 334 1.78 -16.58 9.94
CA ASN A 334 2.43 -17.81 10.36
C ASN A 334 3.15 -17.60 11.70
N ILE A 335 2.77 -18.38 12.71
CA ILE A 335 3.39 -18.32 14.03
C ILE A 335 4.88 -18.72 14.00
N PHE A 336 5.25 -19.65 13.12
CA PHE A 336 6.65 -20.07 12.94
C PHE A 336 7.47 -18.98 12.26
N GLU A 337 6.85 -18.14 11.42
CA GLU A 337 7.51 -16.96 10.86
C GLU A 337 7.85 -15.96 11.96
N THR A 338 6.93 -15.78 12.92
CA THR A 338 7.17 -14.97 14.12
C THR A 338 8.34 -15.55 14.94
N LEU A 339 8.38 -16.86 15.16
CA LEU A 339 9.49 -17.55 15.84
C LEU A 339 10.83 -17.27 15.14
N CYS A 340 10.91 -17.57 13.84
CA CYS A 340 12.12 -17.39 13.05
C CYS A 340 12.57 -15.91 13.01
N LYS A 341 11.66 -14.98 12.75
CA LYS A 341 11.99 -13.54 12.73
C LYS A 341 12.39 -12.99 14.09
N THR A 342 11.80 -13.49 15.18
CA THR A 342 12.18 -13.09 16.54
C THR A 342 13.61 -13.52 16.83
N ILE A 343 13.93 -14.79 16.58
CA ILE A 343 15.28 -15.32 16.77
C ILE A 343 16.26 -14.60 15.83
N HIS A 344 15.92 -14.45 14.55
CA HIS A 344 16.73 -13.71 13.58
C HIS A 344 17.04 -12.29 14.07
N TYR A 345 16.03 -11.54 14.53
CA TYR A 345 16.21 -10.19 15.02
C TYR A 345 17.25 -10.14 16.15
N TYR A 346 17.11 -11.01 17.15
CA TYR A 346 18.00 -10.99 18.32
C TYR A 346 19.43 -11.41 17.99
N TYR A 347 19.63 -12.33 17.04
CA TYR A 347 20.97 -12.71 16.59
C TYR A 347 21.59 -11.67 15.65
N TYR A 348 20.79 -11.07 14.78
CA TYR A 348 21.26 -10.09 13.80
C TYR A 348 21.49 -8.70 14.43
N ILE A 349 20.47 -8.15 15.10
CA ILE A 349 20.53 -6.82 15.72
C ILE A 349 21.22 -6.88 17.09
N GLY A 350 21.02 -7.95 17.86
CA GLY A 350 21.42 -8.04 19.26
C GLY A 350 20.31 -7.62 20.23
N LEU A 351 20.65 -7.57 21.51
CA LEU A 351 19.73 -7.14 22.56
C LEU A 351 19.57 -5.61 22.52
N PRO A 352 18.34 -5.06 22.42
CA PRO A 352 18.11 -3.62 22.49
C PRO A 352 18.49 -3.00 23.84
N SER A 353 18.82 -1.71 23.86
CA SER A 353 19.33 -1.02 25.06
C SER A 353 18.32 -1.00 26.20
N ASN A 354 17.03 -0.83 25.86
CA ASN A 354 15.91 -0.91 26.78
C ASN A 354 15.61 -2.33 27.30
N LYS A 355 16.39 -3.35 26.90
CA LYS A 355 16.23 -4.74 27.33
C LYS A 355 17.40 -5.29 28.14
N ILE A 356 18.51 -4.56 28.25
CA ILE A 356 19.66 -5.00 29.05
C ILE A 356 19.30 -5.18 30.53
N GLN A 357 18.53 -4.25 31.10
CA GLN A 357 18.08 -4.40 32.48
C GLN A 357 17.23 -5.66 32.69
N HIS A 358 16.38 -6.01 31.71
CA HIS A 358 15.56 -7.22 31.78
C HIS A 358 16.42 -8.48 31.73
N PHE A 359 17.40 -8.52 30.82
CA PHE A 359 18.36 -9.63 30.73
C PHE A 359 19.21 -9.79 31.99
N LEU A 360 19.70 -8.69 32.56
CA LEU A 360 20.43 -8.74 33.83
C LEU A 360 19.54 -9.23 34.98
N SER A 361 18.27 -8.84 34.99
CA SER A 361 17.30 -9.26 36.02
C SER A 361 17.02 -10.76 35.90
N PHE A 362 16.91 -11.26 34.68
CA PHE A 362 16.84 -12.69 34.39
C PHE A 362 18.05 -13.45 34.95
N LEU A 363 19.28 -12.98 34.69
CA LEU A 363 20.50 -13.58 35.24
C LEU A 363 20.52 -13.56 36.78
N GLN A 364 20.07 -12.46 37.38
CA GLN A 364 19.99 -12.33 38.84
C GLN A 364 18.96 -13.29 39.44
N ASN A 365 17.82 -13.51 38.76
CA ASN A 365 16.82 -14.50 39.18
C ASN A 365 17.37 -15.92 39.08
N LYS A 366 18.05 -16.28 37.99
CA LYS A 366 18.75 -17.57 37.85
C LYS A 366 19.78 -17.79 38.94
N TYR A 367 20.55 -16.76 39.28
CA TYR A 367 21.48 -16.82 40.41
C TYR A 367 20.76 -17.12 41.74
N LYS A 368 19.69 -16.39 42.06
CA LYS A 368 18.87 -16.60 43.27
C LYS A 368 18.26 -18.00 43.34
N GLU A 369 17.76 -18.53 42.21
CA GLU A 369 17.24 -19.89 42.11
C GLU A 369 18.31 -20.93 42.44
N LEU A 370 19.49 -20.82 41.83
CA LEU A 370 20.61 -21.74 42.06
C LEU A 370 21.17 -21.66 43.49
N THR A 371 21.17 -20.46 44.11
CA THR A 371 21.52 -20.28 45.52
C THR A 371 20.50 -20.98 46.42
N SER A 372 19.21 -20.83 46.13
CA SER A 372 18.13 -21.46 46.91
C SER A 372 18.18 -23.00 46.84
N GLN A 373 18.69 -23.55 45.74
CA GLN A 373 18.88 -24.99 45.53
C GLN A 373 20.20 -25.53 46.09
N ASN A 374 21.05 -24.71 46.72
CA ASN A 374 22.42 -25.08 47.15
C ASN A 374 23.28 -25.71 46.03
N SER A 375 23.02 -25.33 44.77
CA SER A 375 23.74 -25.90 43.61
C SER A 375 25.12 -25.28 43.48
N ILE A 376 26.18 -26.09 43.33
CA ILE A 376 27.57 -25.60 43.09
C ILE A 376 27.64 -24.62 41.90
N GLN A 377 26.68 -24.69 40.97
CA GLN A 377 26.58 -23.86 39.78
C GLN A 377 26.37 -22.36 40.07
N HIS A 378 25.83 -21.95 41.23
CA HIS A 378 25.65 -20.52 41.54
C HIS A 378 26.98 -19.76 41.64
N SER A 379 28.02 -20.40 42.20
CA SER A 379 29.35 -19.80 42.32
C SER A 379 30.03 -19.62 40.95
N LYS A 380 29.83 -20.60 40.05
CA LYS A 380 30.29 -20.53 38.66
C LYS A 380 29.60 -19.40 37.89
N LEU A 381 28.28 -19.30 38.00
CA LEU A 381 27.49 -18.24 37.35
C LEU A 381 27.91 -16.85 37.82
N LYS A 382 28.05 -16.65 39.15
CA LYS A 382 28.53 -15.39 39.73
C LYS A 382 29.88 -14.99 39.15
N LYS A 383 30.85 -15.92 39.17
CA LYS A 383 32.21 -15.66 38.64
C LYS A 383 32.19 -15.30 37.15
N GLN A 384 31.41 -16.00 36.34
CA GLN A 384 31.30 -15.72 34.90
C GLN A 384 30.69 -14.34 34.63
N ILE A 385 29.67 -13.93 35.41
CA ILE A 385 29.06 -12.59 35.30
C ILE A 385 30.04 -11.50 35.72
N GLU A 386 30.76 -11.69 36.83
CA GLU A 386 31.79 -10.74 37.28
C GLU A 386 32.93 -10.62 36.27
N GLU A 387 33.36 -11.73 35.67
CA GLU A 387 34.41 -11.75 34.65
C GLU A 387 34.01 -11.00 33.38
N GLU A 388 32.80 -11.24 32.85
CA GLU A 388 32.35 -10.67 31.59
C GLU A 388 31.77 -9.25 31.73
N PHE A 389 30.93 -8.98 32.74
CA PHE A 389 30.21 -7.71 32.85
C PHE A 389 30.79 -6.74 33.89
N LYS A 390 31.76 -7.20 34.70
CA LYS A 390 32.37 -6.43 35.80
C LYS A 390 31.32 -5.91 36.80
N ILE A 391 30.33 -6.73 37.10
CA ILE A 391 29.29 -6.45 38.11
C ILE A 391 29.17 -7.65 39.05
N ASP A 392 28.95 -7.39 40.34
CA ASP A 392 28.52 -8.42 41.28
C ASP A 392 27.00 -8.54 41.24
N ILE A 393 26.50 -9.60 40.59
CA ILE A 393 25.06 -9.84 40.41
C ILE A 393 24.32 -10.07 41.74
N SER A 394 25.03 -10.44 42.81
CA SER A 394 24.42 -10.75 44.12
C SER A 394 24.08 -9.51 44.93
N GLU A 395 24.78 -8.40 44.72
CA GLU A 395 24.62 -7.16 45.49
C GLU A 395 24.03 -6.01 44.67
N VAL A 396 24.18 -6.06 43.34
CA VAL A 396 23.77 -4.96 42.46
C VAL A 396 22.25 -4.81 42.39
N ARG A 397 21.78 -3.57 42.52
CA ARG A 397 20.41 -3.16 42.17
C ARG A 397 20.38 -2.77 40.70
N ILE A 398 19.82 -3.62 39.85
CA ILE A 398 19.88 -3.49 38.39
C ILE A 398 19.17 -2.23 37.91
N GLU A 399 18.09 -1.82 38.59
CA GLU A 399 17.34 -0.60 38.29
C GLU A 399 18.15 0.68 38.57
N GLN A 400 19.19 0.58 39.41
CA GLN A 400 20.05 1.69 39.79
C GLN A 400 21.35 1.78 38.97
N LEU A 401 21.54 0.87 38.01
CA LEU A 401 22.75 0.89 37.18
C LEU A 401 22.78 2.14 36.28
N PRO A 402 23.92 2.87 36.21
CA PRO A 402 24.06 4.01 35.32
C PRO A 402 23.83 3.63 33.86
N LYS A 403 23.18 4.52 33.10
CA LYS A 403 22.92 4.31 31.66
C LYS A 403 24.19 3.94 30.86
N GLN A 404 25.32 4.57 31.17
CA GLN A 404 26.62 4.28 30.56
C GLN A 404 27.06 2.84 30.79
N LYS A 405 26.83 2.29 31.99
CA LYS A 405 27.19 0.90 32.31
C LYS A 405 26.28 -0.09 31.59
N LEU A 406 24.99 0.25 31.43
CA LEU A 406 24.05 -0.57 30.64
C LEU A 406 24.42 -0.59 29.16
N GLU A 407 24.87 0.54 28.60
CA GLU A 407 25.38 0.62 27.22
C GLU A 407 26.67 -0.18 27.02
N GLU A 408 27.59 -0.15 28.01
CA GLU A 408 28.81 -0.99 28.01
C GLU A 408 28.46 -2.48 28.02
N ILE A 409 27.57 -2.90 28.92
CA ILE A 409 27.11 -4.30 29.01
C ILE A 409 26.39 -4.70 27.72
N GLN A 410 25.57 -3.81 27.14
CA GLN A 410 24.92 -4.08 25.85
C GLN A 410 25.94 -4.42 24.77
N LYS A 411 26.99 -3.59 24.68
CA LYS A 411 28.06 -3.79 23.71
C LYS A 411 28.76 -5.11 23.93
N ILE A 412 29.09 -5.46 25.18
CA ILE A 412 29.69 -6.75 25.55
C ILE A 412 28.77 -7.92 25.18
N VAL A 413 27.48 -7.85 25.52
CA VAL A 413 26.51 -8.90 25.18
C VAL A 413 26.44 -9.09 23.68
N ASN A 414 26.25 -8.02 22.92
CA ASN A 414 26.12 -8.09 21.48
C ASN A 414 27.43 -8.57 20.82
N GLU A 415 28.60 -8.05 21.21
CA GLU A 415 29.90 -8.51 20.71
C GLU A 415 30.17 -10.00 21.03
N ASN A 416 29.83 -10.45 22.23
CA ASN A 416 30.02 -11.83 22.65
C ASN A 416 29.02 -12.79 21.99
N LEU A 417 27.83 -12.32 21.60
CA LEU A 417 26.90 -13.07 20.77
C LEU A 417 27.48 -13.33 19.37
N PHE A 418 28.15 -12.33 18.78
CA PHE A 418 28.84 -12.51 17.50
C PHE A 418 30.03 -13.46 17.61
N ASN A 419 30.82 -13.35 18.68
CA ASN A 419 32.00 -14.19 18.89
C ASN A 419 31.69 -15.58 19.47
N SER A 420 30.41 -15.95 19.60
CA SER A 420 29.96 -17.24 20.15
C SER A 420 30.62 -17.62 21.49
N LYS A 421 30.88 -16.64 22.37
CA LYS A 421 31.37 -16.95 23.71
C LYS A 421 30.32 -17.78 24.46
N VAL A 422 30.69 -19.01 24.80
CA VAL A 422 29.80 -20.05 25.36
C VAL A 422 28.90 -19.54 26.48
N PHE A 423 29.43 -18.70 27.39
CA PHE A 423 28.67 -18.16 28.52
C PHE A 423 27.54 -17.21 28.10
N VAL A 424 27.86 -16.11 27.40
CA VAL A 424 26.86 -15.10 26.99
C VAL A 424 25.86 -15.72 26.05
N TYR A 425 26.34 -16.53 25.10
CA TYR A 425 25.51 -17.25 24.14
C TYR A 425 24.46 -18.12 24.85
N SER A 426 24.88 -19.05 25.72
CA SER A 426 23.96 -19.97 26.42
C SER A 426 22.88 -19.25 27.25
N HIS A 427 23.24 -18.23 28.02
CA HIS A 427 22.29 -17.52 28.87
C HIS A 427 21.38 -16.59 28.08
N PHE A 428 21.88 -16.00 27.00
CA PHE A 428 21.06 -15.21 26.08
C PHE A 428 20.00 -16.08 25.39
N HIS A 429 20.32 -17.32 25.04
CA HIS A 429 19.32 -18.25 24.50
C HIS A 429 18.29 -18.68 25.51
N GLN A 430 18.72 -18.93 26.74
CA GLN A 430 17.77 -19.24 27.81
C GLN A 430 16.84 -18.06 28.07
N TYR A 431 17.37 -16.83 28.03
CA TYR A 431 16.59 -15.60 28.09
C TYR A 431 15.57 -15.51 26.95
N ILE A 432 15.98 -15.69 25.68
CA ILE A 432 15.02 -15.67 24.56
C ILE A 432 13.94 -16.75 24.73
N LYS A 433 14.31 -17.96 25.19
CA LYS A 433 13.35 -19.03 25.40
C LYS A 433 12.33 -18.67 26.50
N GLU A 434 12.80 -18.43 27.71
CA GLU A 434 11.97 -18.32 28.92
C GLU A 434 11.26 -16.95 29.03
N GLU A 435 11.95 -15.88 28.67
CA GLU A 435 11.44 -14.51 28.85
C GLU A 435 10.75 -13.94 27.60
N ILE A 436 10.86 -14.59 26.45
CA ILE A 436 10.30 -14.06 25.19
C ILE A 436 9.38 -15.08 24.54
N LEU A 437 9.89 -16.27 24.19
CA LEU A 437 9.15 -17.25 23.40
C LEU A 437 8.11 -18.00 24.24
N GLU A 438 8.40 -18.33 25.50
CA GLU A 438 7.43 -19.02 26.39
C GLU A 438 6.28 -18.13 26.82
N GLN A 439 6.47 -16.81 26.76
CA GLN A 439 5.42 -15.81 26.99
C GLN A 439 4.52 -15.64 25.77
N PHE A 440 4.96 -16.11 24.60
CA PHE A 440 4.23 -16.04 23.37
C PHE A 440 3.40 -17.31 23.17
N GLY A 441 2.07 -17.14 23.06
CA GLY A 441 1.15 -18.20 22.69
C GLY A 441 0.27 -17.74 21.55
N SER A 442 -0.11 -18.64 20.64
CA SER A 442 -1.24 -18.36 19.75
C SER A 442 -2.55 -18.63 20.48
N GLU A 443 -3.52 -17.76 20.23
CA GLU A 443 -4.90 -18.02 20.63
C GLU A 443 -5.46 -19.17 19.77
N SER A 444 -6.27 -20.01 20.40
CA SER A 444 -6.89 -21.19 19.77
C SER A 444 -7.84 -20.85 18.62
N ARG A 445 -8.30 -19.60 18.51
CA ARG A 445 -9.15 -19.14 17.40
C ARG A 445 -8.66 -17.80 16.84
N GLN A 446 -8.93 -17.61 15.56
CA GLN A 446 -8.65 -16.38 14.85
C GLN A 446 -9.88 -16.05 14.02
N LEU A 447 -10.48 -14.88 14.28
CA LEU A 447 -11.43 -14.26 13.39
C LEU A 447 -10.65 -13.53 12.30
N ASN A 448 -11.09 -13.61 11.05
CA ASN A 448 -10.45 -12.90 9.97
C ASN A 448 -11.48 -12.27 9.04
N SER A 449 -11.05 -11.22 8.36
CA SER A 449 -11.81 -10.57 7.30
C SER A 449 -10.89 -10.27 6.13
N THR A 450 -11.35 -10.63 4.94
CA THR A 450 -10.64 -10.51 3.67
C THR A 450 -11.22 -9.36 2.83
N SER A 451 -10.52 -9.02 1.75
CA SER A 451 -11.03 -8.07 0.74
C SER A 451 -12.36 -8.51 0.13
N SER A 452 -12.63 -9.82 0.05
CA SER A 452 -13.90 -10.37 -0.42
C SER A 452 -15.03 -10.10 0.56
N ASP A 453 -14.77 -10.31 1.86
CA ASP A 453 -15.74 -10.04 2.93
C ASP A 453 -16.09 -8.55 2.95
N LEU A 454 -15.07 -7.69 2.86
CA LEU A 454 -15.25 -6.24 2.76
C LEU A 454 -16.18 -5.86 1.59
N CYS A 455 -15.95 -6.40 0.40
CA CYS A 455 -16.79 -6.10 -0.77
C CYS A 455 -18.23 -6.59 -0.58
N SER A 456 -18.43 -7.68 0.16
CA SER A 456 -19.76 -8.26 0.38
C SER A 456 -20.70 -7.35 1.19
N PHE A 457 -20.18 -6.36 1.93
CA PHE A 457 -21.02 -5.39 2.63
C PHE A 457 -21.72 -4.44 1.68
N PHE A 458 -21.12 -4.12 0.53
CA PHE A 458 -21.56 -2.96 -0.24
C PHE A 458 -22.43 -3.36 -1.42
N GLN A 459 -23.60 -2.74 -1.55
CA GLN A 459 -24.48 -2.93 -2.71
C GLN A 459 -23.88 -2.35 -3.99
N LEU A 460 -23.17 -1.23 -3.87
CA LEU A 460 -22.54 -0.54 -4.98
C LEU A 460 -21.10 -0.21 -4.63
N ILE A 461 -20.19 -0.71 -5.47
CA ILE A 461 -18.76 -0.47 -5.36
C ILE A 461 -18.28 0.19 -6.64
N VAL A 462 -17.58 1.31 -6.50
CA VAL A 462 -16.88 2.01 -7.55
C VAL A 462 -15.40 2.01 -7.19
N GLY A 463 -14.54 1.69 -8.14
CA GLY A 463 -13.10 1.65 -7.89
C GLY A 463 -12.32 2.22 -9.06
N TYR A 464 -11.19 2.87 -8.76
CA TYR A 464 -10.24 3.29 -9.78
C TYR A 464 -8.80 3.07 -9.31
N SER A 465 -7.90 2.80 -10.25
CA SER A 465 -6.47 2.62 -10.01
C SER A 465 -5.66 3.43 -11.00
N GLY A 466 -4.53 3.97 -10.55
CA GLY A 466 -3.63 4.77 -11.39
C GLY A 466 -2.76 3.95 -12.33
N THR A 467 -2.72 2.63 -12.16
CA THR A 467 -1.78 1.71 -12.80
C THR A 467 -2.28 1.31 -14.19
N SER A 468 -1.72 1.93 -15.23
CA SER A 468 -2.09 1.66 -16.63
C SER A 468 -1.67 0.25 -17.06
N GLN A 469 -2.57 -0.74 -16.98
CA GLN A 469 -2.38 -2.03 -17.66
C GLN A 469 -2.69 -1.98 -19.17
N THR A 470 -3.16 -0.86 -19.72
CA THR A 470 -3.60 -0.79 -21.11
C THR A 470 -2.65 0.05 -21.97
N LYS A 471 -1.51 -0.54 -22.38
CA LYS A 471 -0.63 0.04 -23.42
C LYS A 471 -1.15 -0.18 -24.85
N GLU A 472 -2.08 -1.11 -25.09
CA GLU A 472 -2.40 -1.56 -26.46
C GLU A 472 -3.78 -1.18 -27.04
N ARG A 473 -4.78 -0.74 -26.24
CA ARG A 473 -6.19 -0.68 -26.73
C ARG A 473 -6.69 0.65 -27.30
N ASP A 474 -6.02 1.80 -27.10
CA ASP A 474 -6.59 3.12 -27.43
C ASP A 474 -6.14 3.74 -28.79
N GLN A 475 -5.30 3.03 -29.56
CA GLN A 475 -4.59 3.58 -30.74
C GLN A 475 -5.47 3.87 -31.99
N LYS A 476 -6.68 3.32 -32.09
CA LYS A 476 -7.57 3.47 -33.27
C LYS A 476 -8.68 4.52 -33.14
N SER A 477 -8.78 5.24 -32.01
CA SER A 477 -9.94 6.12 -31.75
C SER A 477 -9.89 7.45 -32.51
N TRP A 478 -8.71 8.07 -32.67
CA TRP A 478 -8.58 9.38 -33.32
C TRP A 478 -8.90 9.34 -34.83
N LYS A 479 -8.55 8.24 -35.52
CA LYS A 479 -8.88 8.03 -36.95
C LYS A 479 -10.39 8.08 -37.18
N LYS A 480 -11.19 7.47 -36.28
CA LYS A 480 -12.67 7.51 -36.32
C LYS A 480 -13.26 8.89 -36.07
N ILE A 481 -12.56 9.77 -35.35
CA ILE A 481 -13.00 11.16 -35.11
C ILE A 481 -12.82 11.98 -36.39
N LEU A 482 -11.69 11.79 -37.07
CA LEU A 482 -11.42 12.46 -38.35
C LEU A 482 -12.32 11.96 -39.50
N GLU A 483 -12.77 10.70 -39.44
CA GLU A 483 -13.73 10.11 -40.40
C GLU A 483 -15.17 10.68 -40.25
N LYS A 484 -15.58 11.06 -39.02
CA LYS A 484 -16.91 11.62 -38.73
C LYS A 484 -16.97 13.14 -38.97
N ASN A 485 -16.68 13.58 -40.18
CA ASN A 485 -16.62 15.01 -40.49
C ASN A 485 -17.95 15.53 -41.08
N GLU A 486 -18.95 15.74 -40.22
CA GLU A 486 -20.17 16.53 -40.53
C GLU A 486 -20.01 18.01 -40.12
N ASN A 487 -18.80 18.44 -39.75
CA ASN A 487 -18.54 19.73 -39.12
C ASN A 487 -18.42 20.89 -40.11
N LYS A 488 -18.88 22.09 -39.69
CA LYS A 488 -18.78 23.36 -40.45
C LYS A 488 -17.34 23.91 -40.59
N PHE A 489 -16.36 23.37 -39.87
CA PHE A 489 -14.97 23.83 -39.83
C PHE A 489 -14.00 22.68 -40.13
N PRO A 490 -12.96 22.89 -40.95
CA PRO A 490 -11.96 21.87 -41.23
C PRO A 490 -11.04 21.64 -40.02
N PHE A 491 -10.71 20.37 -39.75
CA PHE A 491 -9.70 20.02 -38.75
C PHE A 491 -8.30 20.35 -39.27
N GLN A 492 -7.58 21.22 -38.55
CA GLN A 492 -6.26 21.70 -38.98
C GLN A 492 -5.13 21.42 -37.98
N ALA A 493 -5.45 20.98 -36.76
CA ALA A 493 -4.42 20.63 -35.79
C ALA A 493 -4.85 19.48 -34.89
N PHE A 494 -3.86 18.71 -34.43
CA PHE A 494 -3.98 17.82 -33.29
C PHE A 494 -2.98 18.28 -32.23
N ILE A 495 -3.47 18.49 -31.01
CA ILE A 495 -2.70 19.00 -29.89
C ILE A 495 -2.72 17.94 -28.79
N ASP A 496 -1.61 17.23 -28.61
CA ASP A 496 -1.51 16.11 -27.68
C ASP A 496 -1.10 16.54 -26.27
N VAL A 497 -2.07 17.01 -25.47
CA VAL A 497 -1.86 17.35 -24.05
C VAL A 497 -2.17 16.17 -23.12
N GLY A 498 -2.99 15.24 -23.59
CA GLY A 498 -3.39 14.01 -22.89
C GLY A 498 -2.35 12.91 -22.88
N ALA A 499 -1.18 13.08 -23.50
CA ALA A 499 -0.19 12.03 -23.73
C ALA A 499 -0.81 10.82 -24.46
N TYR A 500 -1.70 11.09 -25.41
CA TYR A 500 -2.44 10.11 -26.19
C TYR A 500 -1.52 9.24 -27.02
N PHE A 501 -0.39 9.80 -27.49
CA PHE A 501 0.61 9.09 -28.29
C PHE A 501 1.88 8.71 -27.52
N LYS A 502 1.80 8.59 -26.19
CA LYS A 502 2.97 8.24 -25.36
C LYS A 502 3.61 6.92 -25.81
N GLY A 503 4.91 6.97 -26.11
CA GLY A 503 5.69 5.81 -26.53
C GLY A 503 5.92 5.71 -28.04
N PHE A 504 5.38 6.65 -28.82
CA PHE A 504 5.70 6.82 -30.24
C PHE A 504 6.56 8.05 -30.45
N SER A 505 7.36 8.03 -31.51
CA SER A 505 8.10 9.19 -31.98
C SER A 505 7.17 10.16 -32.74
N ASN A 506 7.47 11.46 -32.73
CA ASN A 506 6.67 12.44 -33.45
C ASN A 506 6.69 12.19 -34.97
N THR A 507 7.82 11.70 -35.49
CA THR A 507 7.96 11.28 -36.89
C THR A 507 7.03 10.11 -37.23
N GLU A 508 6.92 9.11 -36.36
CA GLU A 508 6.01 7.97 -36.56
C GLU A 508 4.55 8.42 -36.61
N ILE A 509 4.15 9.32 -35.71
CA ILE A 509 2.78 9.86 -35.65
C ILE A 509 2.48 10.68 -36.91
N ALA A 510 3.39 11.56 -37.32
CA ALA A 510 3.22 12.40 -38.50
C ALA A 510 3.11 11.55 -39.79
N LYS A 511 3.89 10.46 -39.91
CA LYS A 511 3.77 9.48 -41.00
C LYS A 511 2.38 8.83 -41.03
N GLU A 512 1.92 8.33 -39.89
CA GLU A 512 0.59 7.70 -39.79
C GLU A 512 -0.55 8.66 -40.10
N MET A 513 -0.45 9.92 -39.68
CA MET A 513 -1.40 10.98 -40.05
C MET A 513 -1.37 11.25 -41.55
N MET A 514 -0.18 11.38 -42.16
CA MET A 514 -0.07 11.63 -43.60
C MET A 514 -0.68 10.49 -44.42
N ILE A 515 -0.39 9.23 -44.06
CA ILE A 515 -1.00 8.03 -44.68
C ILE A 515 -2.52 8.07 -44.55
N PHE A 516 -3.04 8.47 -43.38
CA PHE A 516 -4.47 8.59 -43.15
C PHE A 516 -5.11 9.63 -44.09
N PHE A 517 -4.56 10.85 -44.17
CA PHE A 517 -5.08 11.90 -45.05
C PHE A 517 -4.94 11.54 -46.54
N SER A 518 -3.84 10.90 -46.95
CA SER A 518 -3.65 10.42 -48.32
C SER A 518 -4.68 9.38 -48.73
N LYS A 519 -5.03 8.43 -47.84
CA LYS A 519 -6.03 7.39 -48.11
C LYS A 519 -7.46 7.93 -48.20
N HIS A 520 -7.78 8.99 -47.46
CA HIS A 520 -9.15 9.52 -47.33
C HIS A 520 -9.37 10.86 -48.07
N LYS A 521 -8.55 11.16 -49.09
CA LYS A 521 -8.65 12.40 -49.92
C LYS A 521 -10.06 12.63 -50.51
N LYS A 522 -10.81 11.58 -50.86
CA LYS A 522 -12.14 11.69 -51.51
C LYS A 522 -13.32 11.87 -50.54
N GLU A 523 -13.21 11.38 -49.31
CA GLU A 523 -14.34 11.29 -48.36
C GLU A 523 -14.38 12.46 -47.36
N THR A 524 -13.23 13.12 -47.13
CA THR A 524 -13.09 14.06 -46.00
C THR A 524 -13.14 15.55 -46.39
N GLN A 525 -13.40 15.89 -47.67
CA GLN A 525 -13.23 17.25 -48.22
C GLN A 525 -11.87 17.90 -47.89
N ASN A 526 -10.87 17.10 -47.47
CA ASN A 526 -9.64 17.63 -46.91
C ASN A 526 -8.67 18.06 -48.02
N LYS A 527 -8.22 19.31 -47.90
CA LYS A 527 -7.15 19.89 -48.72
C LYS A 527 -5.75 19.62 -48.14
N ILE A 528 -5.64 18.79 -47.11
CA ILE A 528 -4.39 18.53 -46.41
C ILE A 528 -3.41 17.76 -47.31
N LYS A 529 -2.26 18.39 -47.56
CA LYS A 529 -1.16 17.87 -48.38
C LYS A 529 0.14 17.69 -47.58
N GLY A 530 0.20 18.21 -46.35
CA GLY A 530 1.33 17.99 -45.45
C GLY A 530 0.98 18.05 -43.97
N ILE A 531 1.78 17.36 -43.16
CA ILE A 531 1.72 17.36 -41.70
C ILE A 531 2.95 18.08 -41.15
N LEU A 532 2.75 19.18 -40.45
CA LEU A 532 3.78 19.97 -39.78
C LEU A 532 3.93 19.50 -38.32
N PHE A 533 5.14 19.19 -37.89
CA PHE A 533 5.43 18.65 -36.55
C PHE A 533 6.87 19.00 -36.11
N PHE A 534 7.17 18.83 -34.82
CA PHE A 534 8.55 18.86 -34.33
C PHE A 534 9.11 17.45 -34.31
N ASP A 535 10.25 17.23 -34.96
CA ASP A 535 10.93 15.93 -34.94
C ASP A 535 11.64 15.67 -33.61
N GLU A 536 12.27 14.51 -33.50
CA GLU A 536 12.96 14.04 -32.29
C GLU A 536 14.20 14.87 -31.94
N THR A 537 14.65 15.75 -32.83
CA THR A 537 15.75 16.70 -32.62
C THR A 537 15.25 18.11 -32.28
N ASP A 538 13.96 18.24 -31.92
CA ASP A 538 13.25 19.50 -31.68
C ASP A 538 13.26 20.45 -32.90
N PHE A 539 13.45 19.90 -34.11
CA PHE A 539 13.40 20.68 -35.36
C PHE A 539 12.00 20.69 -35.94
N LEU A 540 11.53 21.87 -36.35
CA LEU A 540 10.26 21.99 -37.05
C LEU A 540 10.39 21.42 -38.47
N SER A 541 9.64 20.38 -38.75
CA SER A 541 9.71 19.56 -39.95
C SER A 541 8.30 19.32 -40.53
N ILE A 542 8.22 19.08 -41.83
CA ILE A 542 6.97 18.74 -42.51
C ILE A 542 7.12 17.42 -43.25
N ILE A 543 6.08 16.59 -43.21
CA ILE A 543 5.96 15.43 -44.08
C ILE A 543 4.85 15.68 -45.10
N ARG A 544 5.11 15.38 -46.37
CA ARG A 544 4.15 15.53 -47.47
C ARG A 544 4.20 14.32 -48.39
N GLU A 545 3.14 14.09 -49.15
CA GLU A 545 3.12 13.00 -50.14
C GLU A 545 3.80 13.43 -51.45
N ASN A 546 4.68 12.57 -51.96
CA ASN A 546 5.23 12.63 -53.30
C ASN A 546 4.55 11.56 -54.16
N GLU A 547 3.66 11.98 -55.06
CA GLU A 547 2.79 11.06 -55.82
C GLU A 547 3.53 10.27 -56.90
N GLU A 548 4.74 10.69 -57.29
CA GLU A 548 5.53 10.07 -58.36
C GLU A 548 6.40 8.89 -57.88
N GLU A 549 6.41 8.60 -56.57
CA GLU A 549 7.40 7.73 -55.94
C GLU A 549 6.76 6.50 -55.27
N ASN A 550 7.34 5.31 -55.52
CA ASN A 550 6.81 4.04 -55.04
C ASN A 550 7.48 3.52 -53.76
N ASP A 551 8.70 3.98 -53.45
CA ASP A 551 9.35 3.68 -52.18
C ASP A 551 8.65 4.42 -51.04
N PHE A 552 8.31 3.73 -49.95
CA PHE A 552 7.55 4.30 -48.85
C PHE A 552 8.23 5.51 -48.17
N ASN A 553 9.55 5.50 -48.01
CA ASN A 553 10.28 6.61 -47.39
C ASN A 553 10.44 7.80 -48.34
N LEU A 554 10.55 7.54 -49.65
CA LEU A 554 10.64 8.59 -50.67
C LEU A 554 9.26 9.12 -51.09
N LYS A 555 8.19 8.35 -50.84
CA LYS A 555 6.79 8.74 -51.01
C LYS A 555 6.32 9.72 -49.94
N PHE A 556 6.86 9.64 -48.73
CA PHE A 556 6.55 10.58 -47.65
C PHE A 556 7.83 11.24 -47.10
N PRO A 557 8.50 12.10 -47.90
CA PRO A 557 9.73 12.76 -47.47
C PRO A 557 9.45 13.72 -46.31
N ILE A 558 10.38 13.74 -45.35
CA ILE A 558 10.42 14.70 -44.26
C ILE A 558 11.36 15.83 -44.66
N ILE A 559 10.86 17.06 -44.61
CA ILE A 559 11.57 18.27 -45.02
C ILE A 559 11.73 19.15 -43.78
N PRO A 560 12.96 19.45 -43.34
CA PRO A 560 13.19 20.37 -42.23
C PRO A 560 12.88 21.81 -42.67
N ILE A 561 12.09 22.53 -41.87
CA ILE A 561 11.73 23.94 -42.11
C ILE A 561 12.53 24.85 -41.18
N GLY A 562 12.67 24.50 -39.90
CA GLY A 562 13.43 25.23 -38.89
C GLY A 562 12.84 26.58 -38.42
N ARG A 563 11.77 27.09 -39.05
CA ARG A 563 11.09 28.33 -38.65
C ARG A 563 9.57 28.22 -38.77
N SER A 564 8.84 28.80 -37.81
CA SER A 564 7.38 28.71 -37.72
C SER A 564 6.61 29.82 -38.45
N ASP A 565 7.31 30.75 -39.12
CA ASP A 565 6.64 31.86 -39.80
C ASP A 565 5.94 31.40 -41.10
N PRO A 566 4.71 31.89 -41.38
CA PRO A 566 3.90 31.43 -42.51
C PRO A 566 4.58 31.56 -43.88
N LYS A 567 5.39 32.62 -44.07
CA LYS A 567 6.04 32.90 -45.35
C LYS A 567 7.14 31.90 -45.62
N THR A 568 7.98 31.60 -44.62
CA THR A 568 9.02 30.58 -44.73
C THR A 568 8.42 29.20 -44.98
N ILE A 569 7.38 28.83 -44.22
CA ILE A 569 6.66 27.56 -44.44
C ILE A 569 6.13 27.49 -45.87
N GLN A 570 5.40 28.51 -46.36
CA GLN A 570 4.85 28.50 -47.71
C GLN A 570 5.95 28.47 -48.79
N THR A 571 7.06 29.18 -48.59
CA THR A 571 8.18 29.22 -49.55
C THR A 571 8.86 27.85 -49.69
N ILE A 572 9.12 27.19 -48.56
CA ILE A 572 9.80 25.88 -48.53
C ILE A 572 8.86 24.77 -49.00
N THR A 573 7.62 24.79 -48.54
CA THR A 573 6.68 23.67 -48.75
C THR A 573 5.86 23.80 -50.03
N GLN A 574 5.71 25.03 -50.54
CA GLN A 574 4.79 25.40 -51.62
C GLN A 574 3.31 25.09 -51.29
N LEU A 575 2.99 24.95 -50.00
CA LEU A 575 1.65 24.69 -49.51
C LEU A 575 1.06 25.93 -48.81
N ASN A 576 -0.24 26.14 -48.99
CA ASN A 576 -0.97 27.16 -48.24
C ASN A 576 -1.30 26.65 -46.82
N GLN A 577 -1.62 27.56 -45.89
CA GLN A 577 -1.94 27.19 -44.51
C GLN A 577 -3.15 26.23 -44.40
N GLU A 578 -4.13 26.35 -45.29
CA GLU A 578 -5.28 25.43 -45.31
C GLU A 578 -4.92 24.02 -45.80
N GLU A 579 -3.75 23.84 -46.40
CA GLU A 579 -3.26 22.54 -46.90
C GLU A 579 -2.32 21.84 -45.90
N ILE A 580 -2.07 22.45 -44.74
CA ILE A 580 -1.12 21.95 -43.73
C ILE A 580 -1.85 21.61 -42.44
N PHE A 581 -1.76 20.37 -41.99
CA PHE A 581 -2.24 19.95 -40.67
C PHE A 581 -1.09 20.01 -39.67
N THR A 582 -1.33 20.56 -38.47
CA THR A 582 -0.28 20.71 -37.45
C THR A 582 -0.43 19.69 -36.34
N PHE A 583 0.64 18.93 -36.04
CA PHE A 583 0.71 18.08 -34.86
C PHE A 583 1.59 18.75 -33.79
N TYR A 584 1.00 19.00 -32.63
CA TYR A 584 1.71 19.43 -31.43
C TYR A 584 1.80 18.26 -30.46
N ASP A 585 3.01 17.91 -30.05
CA ASP A 585 3.22 17.04 -28.90
C ASP A 585 3.06 17.84 -27.59
N GLN A 586 3.24 17.15 -26.46
CA GLN A 586 3.06 17.77 -25.14
C GLN A 586 4.08 18.89 -24.88
N SER A 587 5.36 18.67 -25.23
CA SER A 587 6.47 19.62 -25.01
C SER A 587 6.32 20.90 -25.81
N HIS A 588 5.86 20.80 -27.06
CA HIS A 588 5.76 21.89 -28.01
C HIS A 588 4.40 22.60 -27.98
N THR A 589 3.57 22.33 -26.97
CA THR A 589 2.42 23.18 -26.64
C THR A 589 2.83 24.50 -25.97
N ILE A 590 4.10 24.64 -25.58
CA ILE A 590 4.70 25.82 -24.96
C ILE A 590 5.79 26.37 -25.89
N GLY A 591 5.81 27.68 -26.12
CA GLY A 591 6.89 28.35 -26.89
C GLY A 591 6.77 28.29 -28.42
N ALA A 592 6.11 27.29 -29.00
CA ALA A 592 5.91 27.20 -30.46
C ALA A 592 4.77 28.12 -30.95
N ASP A 593 5.06 29.04 -31.87
CA ASP A 593 4.08 29.95 -32.45
C ASP A 593 3.86 29.62 -33.93
N ILE A 594 3.02 28.62 -34.19
CA ILE A 594 2.61 28.20 -35.54
C ILE A 594 1.22 28.74 -35.81
N GLN A 595 1.11 29.63 -36.80
CA GLN A 595 -0.16 30.28 -37.13
C GLN A 595 -1.14 29.29 -37.79
N GLN A 596 -2.33 29.16 -37.21
CA GLN A 596 -3.43 28.36 -37.73
C GLN A 596 -4.38 29.21 -38.62
N PRO A 597 -5.09 28.60 -39.59
CA PRO A 597 -6.09 29.28 -40.41
C PRO A 597 -7.18 29.99 -39.61
N LEU A 598 -7.84 30.97 -40.22
CA LEU A 598 -8.89 31.76 -39.57
C LEU A 598 -10.09 30.91 -39.16
N PHE A 599 -10.58 30.05 -40.07
CA PHE A 599 -11.75 29.21 -39.90
C PHE A 599 -11.32 27.74 -39.80
N CYS A 600 -10.87 27.30 -38.64
CA CYS A 600 -10.46 25.92 -38.43
C CYS A 600 -10.79 25.38 -37.03
N GLU A 601 -10.71 24.06 -36.89
CA GLU A 601 -10.91 23.35 -35.65
C GLU A 601 -9.67 22.52 -35.29
N ALA A 602 -9.31 22.50 -34.01
CA ALA A 602 -8.23 21.66 -33.49
C ALA A 602 -8.79 20.51 -32.65
N LEU A 603 -8.19 19.34 -32.78
CA LEU A 603 -8.38 18.22 -31.87
C LEU A 603 -7.43 18.40 -30.68
N LEU A 604 -7.96 18.48 -29.46
CA LEU A 604 -7.17 18.64 -28.23
C LEU A 604 -7.37 17.41 -27.35
N SER A 605 -6.32 16.62 -27.16
CA SER A 605 -6.42 15.43 -26.32
C SER A 605 -6.43 15.81 -24.83
N ILE A 606 -7.24 15.10 -24.04
CA ILE A 606 -7.30 15.22 -22.59
C ILE A 606 -7.24 13.81 -21.99
N SER A 607 -6.37 13.61 -21.00
CA SER A 607 -6.39 12.42 -20.15
C SER A 607 -6.61 12.79 -18.70
N GLU A 608 -6.73 11.79 -17.83
CA GLU A 608 -6.87 11.98 -16.39
C GLU A 608 -5.62 12.61 -15.73
N LYS A 609 -4.52 12.72 -16.48
CA LYS A 609 -3.25 13.31 -16.05
C LYS A 609 -3.02 14.73 -16.59
N THR A 610 -3.90 15.22 -17.47
CA THR A 610 -3.77 16.55 -18.06
C THR A 610 -3.98 17.64 -17.02
N GLN A 611 -2.94 18.44 -16.74
CA GLN A 611 -3.05 19.58 -15.84
C GLN A 611 -3.81 20.74 -16.50
N THR A 612 -4.54 21.54 -15.71
CA THR A 612 -5.26 22.72 -16.22
C THR A 612 -4.35 23.67 -16.98
N VAL A 613 -3.12 23.89 -16.51
CA VAL A 613 -2.15 24.77 -17.19
C VAL A 613 -1.80 24.23 -18.58
N GLN A 614 -1.51 22.93 -18.68
CA GLN A 614 -1.17 22.30 -19.96
C GLN A 614 -2.36 22.32 -20.93
N LEU A 615 -3.57 22.06 -20.42
CA LEU A 615 -4.80 22.17 -21.19
C LEU A 615 -4.98 23.56 -21.80
N LEU A 616 -4.76 24.59 -20.99
CA LEU A 616 -4.88 25.98 -21.43
C LEU A 616 -3.77 26.39 -22.39
N GLN A 617 -2.53 25.94 -22.16
CA GLN A 617 -1.42 26.21 -23.07
C GLN A 617 -1.63 25.57 -24.45
N GLY A 618 -2.15 24.34 -24.47
CA GLY A 618 -2.57 23.66 -25.69
C GLY A 618 -3.72 24.39 -26.38
N ALA A 619 -4.81 24.68 -25.66
CA ALA A 619 -5.95 25.40 -26.23
C ALA A 619 -5.56 26.77 -26.80
N MET A 620 -4.67 27.50 -26.14
CA MET A 620 -4.19 28.80 -26.58
C MET A 620 -3.32 28.77 -27.84
N ARG A 621 -2.95 27.60 -28.38
CA ARG A 621 -2.37 27.52 -29.74
C ARG A 621 -3.39 27.96 -30.80
N MET A 622 -4.68 27.81 -30.51
CA MET A 622 -5.77 28.39 -31.29
C MET A 622 -5.98 29.85 -30.85
N ARG A 623 -5.12 30.75 -31.31
CA ARG A 623 -5.06 32.16 -30.87
C ARG A 623 -6.35 32.96 -31.10
N LYS A 624 -7.24 32.50 -32.00
CA LYS A 624 -8.47 33.21 -32.39
C LYS A 624 -9.75 32.56 -31.84
N LEU A 625 -9.65 31.77 -30.77
CA LEU A 625 -10.82 31.18 -30.08
C LEU A 625 -11.82 32.23 -29.61
N ASN A 626 -11.34 33.38 -29.11
CA ASN A 626 -12.18 34.48 -28.62
C ASN A 626 -13.00 35.19 -29.72
N PHE A 627 -12.61 35.04 -31.00
CA PHE A 627 -13.33 35.60 -32.15
C PHE A 627 -14.34 34.62 -32.75
N GLY A 628 -14.43 33.38 -32.22
CA GLY A 628 -15.35 32.35 -32.71
C GLY A 628 -15.01 31.78 -34.09
N THR A 629 -13.90 32.22 -34.69
CA THR A 629 -13.43 31.72 -35.99
C THR A 629 -12.63 30.43 -35.84
N GLN A 630 -12.02 30.19 -34.68
CA GLN A 630 -11.35 28.91 -34.35
C GLN A 630 -12.13 28.14 -33.30
N LYS A 631 -12.04 26.81 -33.36
CA LYS A 631 -12.71 25.90 -32.42
C LYS A 631 -11.78 24.81 -31.92
N ILE A 632 -12.17 24.18 -30.82
CA ILE A 632 -11.52 22.99 -30.28
C ILE A 632 -12.55 21.89 -30.07
N SER A 633 -12.23 20.70 -30.54
CA SER A 633 -12.90 19.45 -30.21
C SER A 633 -12.00 18.63 -29.29
N PHE A 634 -12.56 18.19 -28.16
CA PHE A 634 -11.80 17.41 -27.19
C PHE A 634 -11.78 15.93 -27.55
N VAL A 635 -10.58 15.35 -27.53
CA VAL A 635 -10.36 13.91 -27.74
C VAL A 635 -10.08 13.26 -26.39
N ILE A 636 -10.94 12.34 -25.98
CA ILE A 636 -10.85 11.66 -24.68
C ILE A 636 -10.54 10.18 -24.94
N PRO A 637 -9.50 9.59 -24.28
CA PRO A 637 -9.22 8.15 -24.34
C PRO A 637 -10.45 7.31 -24.04
N GLN A 638 -10.59 6.17 -24.70
CA GLN A 638 -11.77 5.32 -24.51
C GLN A 638 -11.84 4.79 -23.08
N THR A 639 -10.69 4.55 -22.45
CA THR A 639 -10.55 4.23 -21.02
C THR A 639 -11.15 5.31 -20.12
N THR A 640 -10.78 6.57 -20.30
CA THR A 640 -11.36 7.72 -19.59
C THR A 640 -12.85 7.90 -19.90
N SER A 641 -13.26 7.68 -21.16
CA SER A 641 -14.67 7.74 -21.55
C SER A 641 -15.51 6.62 -20.90
N ILE A 642 -14.97 5.40 -20.82
CA ILE A 642 -15.63 4.26 -20.14
C ILE A 642 -15.75 4.56 -18.65
N PHE A 643 -14.69 5.08 -18.02
CA PHE A 643 -14.72 5.51 -16.62
C PHE A 643 -15.79 6.60 -16.38
N ILE A 644 -15.84 7.64 -17.19
CA ILE A 644 -16.87 8.69 -17.08
C ILE A 644 -18.27 8.09 -17.31
N LYS A 645 -18.43 7.18 -18.29
CA LYS A 645 -19.72 6.53 -18.58
C LYS A 645 -20.17 5.57 -17.46
N SER A 646 -19.25 4.84 -16.83
CA SER A 646 -19.55 3.93 -15.73
C SER A 646 -19.94 4.70 -14.47
N ILE A 647 -19.29 5.84 -14.19
CA ILE A 647 -19.67 6.75 -13.09
C ILE A 647 -21.10 7.27 -13.25
N LEU A 648 -21.54 7.54 -14.48
CA LEU A 648 -22.83 8.18 -14.75
C LEU A 648 -24.00 7.20 -14.95
N SER A 649 -23.76 5.88 -14.89
CA SER A 649 -24.78 4.84 -15.14
C SER A 649 -25.59 5.03 -16.44
N LEU A 650 -25.00 5.67 -17.45
CA LEU A 650 -25.68 5.98 -18.70
C LEU A 650 -25.83 4.70 -19.55
N SER A 651 -27.07 4.32 -19.86
CA SER A 651 -27.34 3.20 -20.76
C SER A 651 -26.75 3.47 -22.15
N LYS A 652 -26.39 2.40 -22.88
CA LYS A 652 -25.82 2.44 -24.24
C LYS A 652 -26.61 3.29 -25.26
N LYS A 653 -27.85 3.70 -24.96
CA LYS A 653 -28.72 4.48 -25.87
C LYS A 653 -28.61 6.00 -25.74
N GLU A 654 -28.14 6.55 -24.62
CA GLU A 654 -28.02 8.02 -24.46
C GLU A 654 -26.65 8.55 -24.89
N ASN A 655 -26.32 8.32 -26.16
CA ASN A 655 -24.92 8.12 -26.52
C ASN A 655 -24.11 9.39 -26.88
N ASN A 656 -24.63 10.62 -26.82
CA ASN A 656 -23.83 11.80 -27.22
C ASN A 656 -24.12 13.11 -26.46
N LYS A 657 -25.37 13.43 -26.09
CA LYS A 657 -25.69 14.77 -25.53
C LYS A 657 -25.25 14.95 -24.06
N THR A 658 -25.36 13.91 -23.23
CA THR A 658 -25.15 14.03 -21.77
C THR A 658 -23.66 14.15 -21.41
N THR A 659 -22.78 13.41 -22.09
CA THR A 659 -21.31 13.54 -21.93
C THR A 659 -20.81 14.91 -22.39
N ILE A 660 -21.41 15.45 -23.48
CA ILE A 660 -21.12 16.81 -23.97
C ILE A 660 -21.60 17.85 -22.96
N ILE A 661 -22.77 17.68 -22.32
CA ILE A 661 -23.27 18.61 -21.30
C ILE A 661 -22.32 18.66 -20.10
N ILE A 662 -21.86 17.50 -19.60
CA ILE A 662 -20.94 17.46 -18.46
C ILE A 662 -19.59 18.10 -18.81
N ALA A 663 -19.01 17.77 -19.97
CA ALA A 663 -17.81 18.43 -20.46
C ALA A 663 -18.01 19.95 -20.62
N ILE A 664 -19.15 20.40 -21.16
CA ILE A 664 -19.51 21.83 -21.28
C ILE A 664 -19.66 22.48 -19.91
N THR A 665 -20.24 21.82 -18.89
CA THR A 665 -20.28 22.37 -17.52
C THR A 665 -18.89 22.46 -16.92
N THR A 666 -18.05 21.43 -17.03
CA THR A 666 -16.67 21.48 -16.50
C THR A 666 -15.85 22.54 -17.23
N ILE A 667 -16.00 22.68 -18.55
CA ILE A 667 -15.37 23.72 -19.36
C ILE A 667 -15.91 25.10 -18.98
N LYS A 668 -17.23 25.26 -18.76
CA LYS A 668 -17.81 26.53 -18.26
C LYS A 668 -17.26 26.89 -16.89
N THR A 669 -17.15 25.94 -15.98
CA THR A 669 -16.57 26.16 -14.64
C THR A 669 -15.11 26.56 -14.77
N ILE A 670 -14.31 25.87 -15.60
CA ILE A 670 -12.92 26.24 -15.88
C ILE A 670 -12.83 27.64 -16.52
N THR A 671 -13.71 27.97 -17.47
CA THR A 671 -13.75 29.29 -18.14
C THR A 671 -14.10 30.40 -17.15
N ILE A 672 -15.05 30.16 -16.24
CA ILE A 672 -15.41 31.08 -15.16
C ILE A 672 -14.22 31.29 -14.22
N THR A 673 -13.52 30.22 -13.83
CA THR A 673 -12.31 30.31 -12.99
C THR A 673 -11.20 31.11 -13.67
N ILE A 674 -11.03 30.97 -15.00
CA ILE A 674 -10.06 31.73 -15.78
C ILE A 674 -10.41 33.21 -15.86
N ILE A 675 -11.69 33.54 -16.09
CA ILE A 675 -12.16 34.93 -16.08
C ILE A 675 -11.89 35.58 -14.72
N ILE A 676 -12.16 34.86 -13.62
CA ILE A 676 -11.87 35.31 -12.26
C ILE A 676 -10.35 35.53 -12.06
N MET A 677 -9.50 34.61 -12.51
CA MET A 677 -8.04 34.76 -12.42
C MET A 677 -7.49 35.94 -13.24
N ILE A 678 -8.03 36.18 -14.43
CA ILE A 678 -7.65 37.33 -15.27
C ILE A 678 -8.06 38.64 -14.59
N ILE A 679 -9.30 38.72 -14.08
CA ILE A 679 -9.78 39.87 -13.32
C ILE A 679 -8.86 40.15 -12.13
N MET A 680 -8.55 39.12 -11.33
CA MET A 680 -7.66 39.25 -10.17
C MET A 680 -6.27 39.77 -10.55
N THR A 681 -5.70 39.27 -11.65
CA THR A 681 -4.38 39.69 -12.14
C THR A 681 -4.39 41.15 -12.60
N ILE A 682 -5.44 41.58 -13.31
CA ILE A 682 -5.62 42.98 -13.73
C ILE A 682 -5.78 43.90 -12.51
N THR A 683 -6.60 43.51 -11.52
CA THR A 683 -6.71 44.29 -10.27
C THR A 683 -5.38 44.41 -9.54
N MET A 684 -4.56 43.35 -9.47
CA MET A 684 -3.23 43.42 -8.86
C MET A 684 -2.28 44.37 -9.60
N ILE A 685 -2.34 44.40 -10.94
CA ILE A 685 -1.54 45.33 -11.75
C ILE A 685 -1.98 46.77 -11.51
N ILE A 686 -3.29 47.04 -11.49
CA ILE A 686 -3.85 48.37 -11.19
C ILE A 686 -3.45 48.80 -9.77
N MET A 687 -3.55 47.92 -8.77
CA MET A 687 -3.15 48.21 -7.40
C MET A 687 -1.65 48.55 -7.31
N LYS A 688 -0.79 47.82 -8.03
CA LYS A 688 0.65 48.12 -8.11
C LYS A 688 0.91 49.47 -8.80
N MET A 689 0.15 49.83 -9.84
CA MET A 689 0.28 51.14 -10.49
C MET A 689 -0.17 52.27 -9.56
N ILE A 690 -1.26 52.10 -8.82
CA ILE A 690 -1.75 53.08 -7.83
C ILE A 690 -0.73 53.25 -6.70
N LEU A 691 -0.18 52.16 -6.17
CA LEU A 691 0.90 52.20 -5.17
C LEU A 691 2.15 52.92 -5.69
N LYS A 692 2.50 52.72 -6.97
CA LYS A 692 3.65 53.38 -7.60
C LYS A 692 3.43 54.90 -7.77
N LEU A 693 2.19 55.31 -8.07
CA LEU A 693 1.78 56.72 -8.15
C LEU A 693 1.61 57.39 -6.78
N SER A 694 1.24 56.62 -5.75
CA SER A 694 1.17 57.06 -4.36
C SER A 694 2.56 57.31 -3.75
N ASN A 695 3.58 56.59 -4.22
CA ASN A 695 4.96 56.74 -3.76
C ASN A 695 5.77 57.77 -4.58
N SER A 696 5.15 58.39 -5.60
CA SER A 696 5.76 59.46 -6.42
C SER A 696 5.18 60.85 -6.13
N LYS A 697 4.44 60.99 -5.03
CA LYS A 697 4.08 62.25 -4.37
C LYS A 697 4.74 62.23 -3.00
#